data_AF-A0AAD3E3D4-F1
#
_entry.id   AF-A0AAD3E3D4-F1
#
_cell.length_a   1.000
_cell.length_b   1.000
_cell.length_c   1.000
_cell.angle_alpha   90.00
_cell.angle_beta   90.00
_cell.angle_gamma   90.00
#
_symmetry.space_group_name_H-M   'P 1'
#
loop_
_entity.id
_entity.type
_entity.pdbx_description
1 polymer ?
#
loop_
_entity_poly.entity_id
_entity_poly.type
_entity_poly.pdbx_seq_one_letter_code
_entity_poly.pdbx_strand_id
1 'polypeptide(L)'
;MLLRSQYPVMQCQRRANTGGGLFRPILVPSAVRSSKALTATAMAAHQLRRQPAAERKLRTCMARATVDGDGNKAYMPRTTPTDRVLSIWRKVDAVCFDVDCTITLNDSLDLLAEFMGVKEQVAALTSRAMDGSLSLEQALEERLALIACSPADIKRFITAHPPASRLAPGIRELISALQARGVAIYLISGGFRELTLPIASYLGIPKSNVFANRMNWQWDDESGEPTRLVGFDMSEPTAHNQGKPQAIARIRHRNPYNTVVMIGDGITDLEAVQSTGGADLFIGYGGVVERPAVAAEAEWYVYDYRTLVDALARYKVAMIGSGAWACAAVRMIAQNTVRQNPPGGEGAGAGGQVPDPADEFAEEVRMWVYEENYQGRKLTEVINETHENPKYFPGFSLGPNVLAVPSIEAAAEGADLLVFCAPHQFMHGICKQLMGKVKPGAAAISLTKGMRVRPEGPQLISQMVRRYLGIDCAVLMGANIATDIGREQLSEAVIGYDNLDHAERFKKLFQRPYFRVSLLPDPVGAEMCGTLKNIVALGAGMVDGLGLGPNSKATIIRQGLVEMRAFSRALYPSVRDDTFLAGCGVGDLVATCYGGRNRLVAEEWTRGQLAGQPRTFEELESTLLRGQKLQGVLTSNEVQEILRVRRWEQQYPLFTTINRIINGFLPPKFVVDYEVGSQLQISSPGGIESGAESGPEDVLTPAPHPPASLKRSNNNNNNNSMSRADRYPSSASSSTSSASPVSSPSPAGGMGPSSSAASSSR
;
A
#
# COMPACT_ATOMS: atom_id res chain seq x y z
N MET A 1 23.41 56.76 18.69
CA MET A 1 23.18 55.32 18.96
C MET A 1 22.46 54.77 17.73
N LEU A 2 23.10 53.97 16.87
CA LEU A 2 23.59 52.59 17.07
C LEU A 2 22.45 51.56 17.17
N LEU A 3 22.39 50.49 16.37
CA LEU A 3 22.68 50.31 14.93
C LEU A 3 22.05 48.97 14.48
N ARG A 4 21.72 48.81 13.18
CA ARG A 4 21.37 47.50 12.60
C ARG A 4 22.60 46.85 11.94
N SER A 5 22.78 45.56 12.16
CA SER A 5 23.56 44.62 11.33
C SER A 5 22.81 43.26 11.41
N GLN A 6 22.66 42.41 10.38
CA GLN A 6 23.42 42.11 9.15
C GLN A 6 24.81 41.50 9.37
N TYR A 7 24.84 40.16 9.35
CA TYR A 7 26.05 39.35 9.22
C TYR A 7 26.31 39.02 7.74
N PRO A 8 27.51 39.31 7.19
CA PRO A 8 27.90 38.89 5.85
C PRO A 8 28.77 37.61 5.84
N VAL A 9 28.91 37.08 4.63
CA VAL A 9 29.73 35.93 4.21
C VAL A 9 31.20 36.02 4.68
N MET A 10 31.80 34.88 5.04
CA MET A 10 33.27 34.70 4.99
C MET A 10 33.66 33.67 3.92
N GLN A 11 34.38 34.15 2.90
CA GLN A 11 35.41 33.35 2.24
C GLN A 11 36.74 33.53 2.98
N CYS A 12 37.64 32.55 2.94
CA CYS A 12 39.02 32.76 3.36
C CYS A 12 39.98 31.99 2.44
N GLN A 13 41.03 32.64 1.96
CA GLN A 13 42.09 32.05 1.14
C GLN A 13 43.48 32.46 1.64
N ARG A 14 44.40 31.49 1.63
CA ARG A 14 45.87 31.63 1.53
C ARG A 14 46.61 32.49 2.57
N ARG A 15 47.45 31.82 3.35
CA ARG A 15 48.94 31.88 3.27
C ARG A 15 49.45 30.52 3.80
N ALA A 16 50.20 29.70 3.07
CA ALA A 16 51.50 29.91 2.42
C ALA A 16 52.67 30.01 3.42
N ASN A 17 53.39 28.89 3.59
CA ASN A 17 54.76 28.85 4.09
C ASN A 17 55.51 27.64 3.46
N THR A 18 56.84 27.59 3.50
CA THR A 18 57.67 26.83 2.55
C THR A 18 58.60 25.77 3.16
N GLY A 19 59.00 24.76 2.35
CA GLY A 19 60.33 24.10 2.49
C GLY A 19 60.39 22.56 2.43
N GLY A 20 60.96 22.01 1.35
CA GLY A 20 61.68 20.71 1.29
C GLY A 20 60.89 19.39 1.45
N GLY A 21 61.36 18.24 0.95
CA GLY A 21 62.49 18.03 0.01
C GLY A 21 63.01 16.58 -0.08
N LEU A 22 62.58 15.83 -1.11
CA LEU A 22 63.22 14.63 -1.72
C LEU A 22 63.55 13.38 -0.87
N PHE A 23 63.02 12.23 -1.30
CA PHE A 23 63.48 10.87 -0.95
C PHE A 23 64.50 10.31 -1.97
N ARG A 24 65.28 9.27 -1.61
CA ARG A 24 66.10 8.45 -2.54
C ARG A 24 66.06 6.93 -2.22
N PRO A 25 66.47 6.04 -3.16
CA PRO A 25 66.09 4.61 -3.18
C PRO A 25 67.24 3.60 -3.00
N ILE A 26 66.93 2.29 -3.10
CA ILE A 26 67.88 1.14 -3.13
C ILE A 26 67.47 0.14 -4.25
N LEU A 27 68.44 -0.64 -4.80
CA LEU A 27 68.34 -1.62 -5.91
C LEU A 27 68.37 -3.09 -5.39
N VAL A 28 67.85 -4.17 -6.03
CA VAL A 28 67.98 -4.75 -7.41
C VAL A 28 69.39 -5.31 -7.68
N PRO A 29 69.60 -6.66 -7.74
CA PRO A 29 69.20 -7.52 -8.90
C PRO A 29 68.41 -8.79 -8.45
N SER A 30 68.24 -9.93 -9.16
CA SER A 30 68.92 -10.56 -10.33
C SER A 30 68.02 -11.47 -11.23
N ALA A 31 68.60 -12.46 -11.94
CA ALA A 31 68.03 -13.18 -13.10
C ALA A 31 68.86 -14.46 -13.46
N VAL A 32 68.37 -15.37 -14.36
CA VAL A 32 69.16 -16.21 -15.34
C VAL A 32 68.28 -17.25 -16.12
N ARG A 33 68.35 -17.24 -17.48
CA ARG A 33 68.19 -18.33 -18.52
C ARG A 33 66.95 -19.28 -18.50
N SER A 34 66.50 -19.99 -19.57
CA SER A 34 66.68 -20.06 -21.07
C SER A 34 65.78 -21.23 -21.61
N SER A 35 65.40 -21.50 -22.88
CA SER A 35 65.51 -20.92 -24.25
C SER A 35 64.70 -21.80 -25.26
N LYS A 36 64.60 -21.41 -26.56
CA LYS A 36 63.88 -22.04 -27.71
C LYS A 36 62.36 -21.74 -27.73
N ALA A 37 61.65 -21.33 -28.81
CA ALA A 37 61.84 -21.16 -30.27
C ALA A 37 61.22 -22.25 -31.18
N LEU A 38 60.16 -21.89 -31.95
CA LEU A 38 59.81 -22.37 -33.30
C LEU A 38 58.66 -21.52 -33.92
N THR A 39 58.69 -21.33 -35.25
CA THR A 39 57.65 -20.89 -36.24
C THR A 39 56.42 -20.07 -35.76
N ALA A 40 56.15 -18.85 -36.27
CA ALA A 40 55.66 -18.52 -37.63
C ALA A 40 54.27 -19.14 -37.93
N THR A 41 53.24 -18.40 -38.41
CA THR A 41 53.24 -17.46 -39.56
C THR A 41 52.13 -16.38 -39.44
N ALA A 42 52.31 -15.20 -40.06
CA ALA A 42 51.35 -14.08 -40.25
C ALA A 42 50.73 -13.46 -38.97
N MET A 43 50.83 -12.16 -38.65
CA MET A 43 51.28 -10.96 -39.38
C MET A 43 50.37 -10.41 -40.51
N ALA A 44 49.11 -10.11 -40.18
CA ALA A 44 48.41 -8.85 -40.49
C ALA A 44 47.04 -8.84 -39.75
N ALA A 45 46.52 -7.75 -39.18
CA ALA A 45 47.02 -6.38 -39.04
C ALA A 45 47.01 -5.94 -37.56
N HIS A 46 47.77 -4.90 -37.23
CA HIS A 46 47.84 -4.30 -35.89
C HIS A 46 47.83 -2.77 -36.05
N GLN A 47 47.39 -2.05 -35.00
CA GLN A 47 47.19 -0.60 -34.91
C GLN A 47 45.85 -0.13 -35.50
N LEU A 48 45.08 0.78 -34.89
CA LEU A 48 45.36 1.68 -33.76
C LEU A 48 44.51 1.40 -32.49
N ARG A 49 44.60 2.29 -31.48
CA ARG A 49 44.23 2.04 -30.07
C ARG A 49 43.12 2.96 -29.52
N ARG A 50 42.25 2.37 -28.69
CA ARG A 50 41.65 2.89 -27.43
C ARG A 50 40.89 4.24 -27.43
N GLN A 51 39.62 4.16 -27.02
CA GLN A 51 38.97 5.12 -26.10
C GLN A 51 38.17 4.36 -24.99
N PRO A 52 37.61 5.01 -23.94
CA PRO A 52 37.55 4.41 -22.60
C PRO A 52 36.26 3.65 -22.23
N ALA A 53 36.33 2.91 -21.11
CA ALA A 53 35.33 1.95 -20.67
C ALA A 53 34.10 2.55 -19.95
N ALA A 54 33.21 3.21 -20.68
CA ALA A 54 31.92 3.72 -20.16
C ALA A 54 30.70 2.85 -20.56
N GLU A 55 30.75 2.13 -21.68
CA GLU A 55 29.54 1.58 -22.32
C GLU A 55 29.11 0.19 -21.82
N ARG A 56 29.91 -0.49 -20.99
CA ARG A 56 29.69 -1.91 -20.65
C ARG A 56 28.80 -2.13 -19.42
N LYS A 57 27.60 -1.54 -19.39
CA LYS A 57 26.63 -1.74 -18.29
C LYS A 57 25.13 -1.70 -18.65
N LEU A 58 24.74 -2.08 -19.88
CA LEU A 58 23.32 -2.15 -20.29
C LEU A 58 22.93 -3.40 -21.10
N ARG A 59 23.40 -4.61 -20.72
CA ARG A 59 22.94 -5.88 -21.31
C ARG A 59 22.87 -7.04 -20.29
N THR A 60 21.80 -7.09 -19.50
CA THR A 60 21.50 -8.28 -18.66
C THR A 60 19.99 -8.51 -18.49
N CYS A 61 19.36 -9.12 -19.49
CA CYS A 61 18.12 -9.88 -19.35
C CYS A 61 18.06 -10.91 -20.50
N MET A 62 18.48 -12.14 -20.24
CA MET A 62 18.35 -13.24 -21.20
C MET A 62 16.97 -13.89 -21.05
N ALA A 63 16.19 -13.91 -22.13
CA ALA A 63 14.99 -14.73 -22.19
C ALA A 63 15.37 -16.23 -22.13
N ARG A 64 14.56 -17.03 -21.44
CA ARG A 64 14.64 -18.50 -21.56
C ARG A 64 14.07 -18.90 -22.91
N ALA A 65 14.89 -19.52 -23.76
CA ALA A 65 14.45 -20.05 -25.05
C ALA A 65 14.04 -21.51 -24.93
N THR A 66 12.94 -21.86 -25.60
CA THR A 66 12.62 -23.22 -26.06
C THR A 66 12.64 -23.20 -27.59
N VAL A 67 12.91 -24.35 -28.23
CA VAL A 67 13.12 -24.46 -29.68
C VAL A 67 12.34 -25.65 -30.21
N ASP A 68 11.46 -25.39 -31.17
CA ASP A 68 10.75 -26.43 -31.92
C ASP A 68 11.47 -26.79 -33.23
N GLY A 69 11.10 -27.93 -33.81
CA GLY A 69 11.94 -28.70 -34.76
C GLY A 69 12.37 -27.99 -36.05
N ASP A 70 11.62 -26.99 -36.53
CA ASP A 70 11.89 -26.28 -37.79
C ASP A 70 12.80 -25.04 -37.63
N GLY A 71 13.36 -24.81 -36.44
CA GLY A 71 14.41 -23.80 -36.20
C GLY A 71 13.96 -22.33 -36.29
N ASN A 72 12.70 -22.07 -36.69
CA ASN A 72 12.12 -20.74 -36.69
C ASN A 72 11.80 -20.31 -35.23
N LYS A 73 12.14 -19.07 -34.86
CA LYS A 73 11.92 -18.60 -33.49
C LYS A 73 10.43 -18.33 -33.28
N ALA A 74 9.79 -19.09 -32.39
CA ALA A 74 8.47 -18.77 -31.88
C ALA A 74 8.51 -17.42 -31.14
N TYR A 75 8.16 -16.37 -31.86
CA TYR A 75 8.04 -15.02 -31.32
C TYR A 75 6.70 -14.86 -30.59
N MET A 76 6.72 -14.26 -29.39
CA MET A 76 5.51 -13.93 -28.62
C MET A 76 5.49 -12.47 -28.16
N PRO A 77 4.40 -11.72 -28.40
CA PRO A 77 4.22 -10.36 -27.89
C PRO A 77 4.13 -10.28 -26.37
N ARG A 78 4.65 -9.18 -25.82
CA ARG A 78 4.55 -8.86 -24.39
C ARG A 78 3.17 -8.26 -24.09
N THR A 79 2.12 -9.09 -24.06
CA THR A 79 0.75 -8.62 -23.83
C THR A 79 0.48 -8.18 -22.39
N THR A 80 1.19 -8.77 -21.42
CA THR A 80 1.16 -8.35 -20.00
C THR A 80 2.25 -7.31 -19.73
N PRO A 81 1.92 -6.11 -19.19
CA PRO A 81 2.90 -5.10 -18.84
C PRO A 81 3.62 -5.44 -17.52
N THR A 82 4.83 -4.91 -17.35
CA THR A 82 5.55 -4.94 -16.06
C THR A 82 5.14 -3.77 -15.16
N ASP A 83 5.41 -3.83 -13.85
CA ASP A 83 5.16 -2.69 -12.96
C ASP A 83 5.91 -1.40 -13.36
N ARG A 84 7.08 -1.49 -14.04
CA ARG A 84 7.72 -0.31 -14.66
C ARG A 84 6.82 0.28 -15.74
N VAL A 85 6.34 -0.53 -16.68
CA VAL A 85 5.46 -0.09 -17.76
C VAL A 85 4.16 0.51 -17.19
N LEU A 86 3.52 -0.17 -16.22
CA LEU A 86 2.33 0.35 -15.55
C LEU A 86 2.58 1.66 -14.79
N SER A 87 3.72 1.81 -14.12
CA SER A 87 4.07 3.07 -13.44
C SER A 87 4.31 4.21 -14.43
N ILE A 88 4.94 3.95 -15.59
CA ILE A 88 5.11 4.95 -16.64
C ILE A 88 3.75 5.33 -17.23
N TRP A 89 2.95 4.33 -17.61
CA TRP A 89 1.63 4.51 -18.22
C TRP A 89 0.63 5.27 -17.31
N ARG A 90 0.68 5.05 -15.99
CA ARG A 90 -0.19 5.75 -15.03
C ARG A 90 0.27 7.19 -14.70
N LYS A 91 1.54 7.51 -14.96
CA LYS A 91 2.20 8.81 -14.67
C LYS A 91 2.62 9.55 -15.95
N VAL A 92 1.96 9.24 -17.07
CA VAL A 92 2.25 9.87 -18.36
C VAL A 92 1.76 11.31 -18.37
N ASP A 93 2.64 12.26 -18.70
CA ASP A 93 2.29 13.68 -18.86
C ASP A 93 1.76 13.93 -20.28
N ALA A 94 2.34 13.25 -21.29
CA ALA A 94 1.92 13.33 -22.67
C ALA A 94 1.95 11.97 -23.39
N VAL A 95 0.89 11.66 -24.16
CA VAL A 95 0.84 10.49 -25.04
C VAL A 95 0.87 10.96 -26.50
N CYS A 96 1.87 10.46 -27.22
CA CYS A 96 2.04 10.62 -28.64
C CYS A 96 1.47 9.37 -29.34
N PHE A 97 0.57 9.56 -30.28
CA PHE A 97 -0.01 8.50 -31.11
C PHE A 97 0.45 8.64 -32.56
N ASP A 98 0.71 7.51 -33.22
CA ASP A 98 0.59 7.47 -34.68
C ASP A 98 -0.87 7.56 -35.11
N VAL A 99 -1.10 7.97 -36.35
CA VAL A 99 -2.45 8.17 -36.90
C VAL A 99 -2.86 6.98 -37.75
N ASP A 100 -2.02 6.62 -38.69
CA ASP A 100 -2.26 5.62 -39.72
C ASP A 100 -2.05 4.22 -39.13
N CYS A 101 -2.96 3.26 -39.42
CA CYS A 101 -3.03 1.92 -38.81
C CYS A 101 -3.07 1.83 -37.26
N THR A 102 -3.07 2.97 -36.56
CA THR A 102 -3.14 3.09 -35.11
C THR A 102 -4.43 3.77 -34.69
N ILE A 103 -4.55 5.11 -34.83
CA ILE A 103 -5.83 5.79 -34.59
C ILE A 103 -6.86 5.43 -35.68
N THR A 104 -6.42 5.14 -36.90
CA THR A 104 -7.29 4.84 -38.04
C THR A 104 -7.12 3.41 -38.56
N LEU A 105 -8.21 2.85 -39.10
CA LEU A 105 -8.31 1.50 -39.65
C LEU A 105 -7.50 1.29 -40.96
N ASN A 106 -7.03 2.37 -41.57
CA ASN A 106 -6.38 2.39 -42.88
C ASN A 106 -5.28 3.46 -42.87
N ASP A 107 -4.25 3.28 -43.70
CA ASP A 107 -3.36 4.37 -44.07
C ASP A 107 -4.15 5.47 -44.81
N SER A 108 -3.96 6.73 -44.40
CA SER A 108 -4.68 7.89 -44.94
C SER A 108 -4.39 8.16 -46.41
N LEU A 109 -3.16 7.87 -46.86
CA LEU A 109 -2.68 8.13 -48.21
C LEU A 109 -3.09 7.02 -49.16
N ASP A 110 -3.01 5.76 -48.74
CA ASP A 110 -3.51 4.62 -49.53
C ASP A 110 -5.05 4.69 -49.71
N LEU A 111 -5.79 5.13 -48.67
CA LEU A 111 -7.25 5.35 -48.76
C LEU A 111 -7.60 6.55 -49.67
N LEU A 112 -6.75 7.60 -49.69
CA LEU A 112 -6.89 8.70 -50.65
C LEU A 112 -6.58 8.24 -52.08
N ALA A 113 -5.56 7.40 -52.27
CA ALA A 113 -5.23 6.80 -53.56
C ALA A 113 -6.37 5.92 -54.11
N GLU A 114 -7.06 5.18 -53.24
CA GLU A 114 -8.28 4.45 -53.59
C GLU A 114 -9.41 5.38 -54.03
N PHE A 115 -9.67 6.47 -53.29
CA PHE A 115 -10.66 7.47 -53.65
C PHE A 115 -10.35 8.21 -54.97
N MET A 116 -9.06 8.37 -55.30
CA MET A 116 -8.58 8.98 -56.55
C MET A 116 -8.40 7.97 -57.69
N GLY A 117 -8.64 6.67 -57.46
CA GLY A 117 -8.56 5.62 -58.48
C GLY A 117 -7.14 5.14 -58.85
N VAL A 118 -6.13 5.43 -58.02
CA VAL A 118 -4.69 5.11 -58.26
C VAL A 118 -4.09 4.16 -57.21
N LYS A 119 -4.94 3.34 -56.57
CA LYS A 119 -4.57 2.41 -55.49
C LYS A 119 -3.44 1.46 -55.86
N GLU A 120 -3.47 0.86 -57.04
CA GLU A 120 -2.51 -0.18 -57.44
C GLU A 120 -1.11 0.40 -57.66
N GLN A 121 -1.02 1.58 -58.29
CA GLN A 121 0.24 2.28 -58.53
C GLN A 121 0.86 2.75 -57.21
N VAL A 122 0.04 3.28 -56.30
CA VAL A 122 0.49 3.73 -54.97
C VAL A 122 0.94 2.55 -54.09
N ALA A 123 0.20 1.44 -54.08
CA ALA A 123 0.59 0.23 -53.33
C ALA A 123 1.93 -0.37 -53.81
N ALA A 124 2.22 -0.32 -55.11
CA ALA A 124 3.52 -0.72 -55.65
C ALA A 124 4.67 0.16 -55.13
N LEU A 125 4.46 1.46 -54.95
CA LEU A 125 5.43 2.37 -54.33
C LEU A 125 5.57 2.16 -52.83
N THR A 126 4.46 2.00 -52.11
CA THR A 126 4.47 1.67 -50.67
C THR A 126 5.26 0.38 -50.42
N SER A 127 5.15 -0.62 -51.32
CA SER A 127 5.95 -1.85 -51.26
C SER A 127 7.45 -1.62 -51.45
N ARG A 128 7.84 -0.84 -52.49
CA ARG A 128 9.23 -0.42 -52.75
C ARG A 128 9.85 0.47 -51.67
N ALA A 129 9.03 1.15 -50.88
CA ALA A 129 9.49 1.89 -49.71
C ALA A 129 9.80 0.93 -48.53
N MET A 130 8.97 -0.10 -48.33
CA MET A 130 9.13 -1.07 -47.24
C MET A 130 10.29 -2.06 -47.47
N ASP A 131 10.65 -2.37 -48.72
CA ASP A 131 11.83 -3.18 -49.04
C ASP A 131 13.15 -2.38 -49.08
N GLY A 132 13.07 -1.05 -48.97
CA GLY A 132 14.22 -0.14 -48.97
C GLY A 132 14.77 0.21 -50.36
N SER A 133 14.08 -0.15 -51.45
CA SER A 133 14.46 0.24 -52.82
C SER A 133 14.09 1.69 -53.20
N LEU A 134 13.34 2.39 -52.35
CA LEU A 134 13.11 3.84 -52.37
C LEU A 134 13.40 4.46 -50.99
N SER A 135 13.84 5.72 -50.96
CA SER A 135 13.84 6.48 -49.71
C SER A 135 12.40 6.86 -49.30
N LEU A 136 12.17 7.14 -48.01
CA LEU A 136 10.88 7.62 -47.51
C LEU A 136 10.41 8.88 -48.24
N GLU A 137 11.34 9.79 -48.51
CA GLU A 137 11.12 11.07 -49.19
C GLU A 137 10.68 10.85 -50.65
N GLN A 138 11.42 10.04 -51.40
CA GLN A 138 11.10 9.67 -52.78
C GLN A 138 9.76 8.92 -52.87
N ALA A 139 9.51 7.99 -51.95
CA ALA A 139 8.26 7.25 -51.90
C ALA A 139 7.06 8.14 -51.54
N LEU A 140 7.22 9.19 -50.74
CA LEU A 140 6.17 10.18 -50.51
C LEU A 140 5.95 11.06 -51.75
N GLU A 141 7.03 11.54 -52.39
CA GLU A 141 6.95 12.39 -53.59
C GLU A 141 6.31 11.67 -54.79
N GLU A 142 6.78 10.45 -55.13
CA GLU A 142 6.20 9.64 -56.22
C GLU A 142 4.72 9.30 -55.94
N ARG A 143 4.33 9.01 -54.69
CA ARG A 143 2.92 8.75 -54.33
C ARG A 143 2.05 10.01 -54.44
N LEU A 144 2.52 11.18 -53.99
CA LEU A 144 1.80 12.44 -54.17
C LEU A 144 1.62 12.80 -55.66
N ALA A 145 2.66 12.58 -56.47
CA ALA A 145 2.63 12.85 -57.90
C ALA A 145 1.61 11.97 -58.67
N LEU A 146 1.41 10.71 -58.23
CA LEU A 146 0.38 9.82 -58.77
C LEU A 146 -1.04 10.18 -58.30
N ILE A 147 -1.19 10.55 -57.02
CA ILE A 147 -2.49 10.89 -56.42
C ILE A 147 -3.03 12.19 -57.00
N ALA A 148 -2.16 13.16 -57.31
CA ALA A 148 -2.43 14.38 -58.09
C ALA A 148 -3.66 15.20 -57.64
N CYS A 149 -4.10 15.04 -56.39
CA CYS A 149 -5.35 15.60 -55.88
C CYS A 149 -5.33 17.13 -55.77
N SER A 150 -6.49 17.76 -55.92
CA SER A 150 -6.70 19.18 -55.59
C SER A 150 -7.19 19.36 -54.13
N PRO A 151 -7.19 20.58 -53.58
CA PRO A 151 -7.80 20.88 -52.29
C PRO A 151 -9.33 20.63 -52.26
N ALA A 152 -9.99 20.65 -53.41
CA ALA A 152 -11.40 20.26 -53.54
C ALA A 152 -11.58 18.73 -53.40
N ASP A 153 -10.63 17.94 -53.90
CA ASP A 153 -10.64 16.48 -53.74
C ASP A 153 -10.36 16.07 -52.30
N ILE A 154 -9.48 16.77 -51.59
CA ILE A 154 -9.28 16.59 -50.14
C ILE A 154 -10.58 16.89 -49.37
N LYS A 155 -11.29 17.98 -49.69
CA LYS A 155 -12.61 18.31 -49.09
C LYS A 155 -13.64 17.21 -49.38
N ARG A 156 -13.71 16.71 -50.63
CA ARG A 156 -14.58 15.59 -51.03
C ARG A 156 -14.22 14.30 -50.29
N PHE A 157 -12.94 13.97 -50.19
CA PHE A 157 -12.43 12.77 -49.51
C PHE A 157 -12.82 12.75 -48.03
N ILE A 158 -12.62 13.87 -47.32
CA ILE A 158 -13.01 14.01 -45.90
C ILE A 158 -14.53 13.90 -45.73
N THR A 159 -15.31 14.32 -46.73
CA THR A 159 -16.78 14.20 -46.72
C THR A 159 -17.24 12.75 -46.97
N ALA A 160 -16.57 12.03 -47.87
CA ALA A 160 -16.85 10.61 -48.17
C ALA A 160 -16.36 9.65 -47.07
N HIS A 161 -15.24 9.98 -46.43
CA HIS A 161 -14.61 9.21 -45.34
C HIS A 161 -14.52 10.08 -44.07
N PRO A 162 -15.65 10.39 -43.42
CA PRO A 162 -15.67 11.24 -42.23
C PRO A 162 -14.86 10.61 -41.09
N PRO A 163 -14.25 11.39 -40.18
CA PRO A 163 -13.43 10.88 -39.09
C PRO A 163 -14.05 9.70 -38.32
N ALA A 164 -15.34 9.79 -38.01
CA ALA A 164 -16.09 8.77 -37.27
C ALA A 164 -16.08 7.37 -37.91
N SER A 165 -15.99 7.25 -39.24
CA SER A 165 -15.94 5.95 -39.94
C SER A 165 -14.52 5.45 -40.21
N ARG A 166 -13.49 6.24 -39.84
CA ARG A 166 -12.08 5.91 -40.05
C ARG A 166 -11.37 5.42 -38.79
N LEU A 167 -11.92 5.67 -37.60
CA LEU A 167 -11.27 5.36 -36.32
C LEU A 167 -11.22 3.86 -36.01
N ALA A 168 -10.11 3.42 -35.41
CA ALA A 168 -9.99 2.10 -34.79
C ALA A 168 -10.90 2.00 -33.52
N PRO A 169 -11.54 0.85 -33.25
CA PRO A 169 -12.40 0.68 -32.07
C PRO A 169 -11.67 0.98 -30.75
N GLY A 170 -12.32 1.71 -29.84
CA GLY A 170 -11.80 2.01 -28.50
C GLY A 170 -10.84 3.20 -28.40
N ILE A 171 -10.37 3.78 -29.53
CA ILE A 171 -9.40 4.89 -29.50
C ILE A 171 -9.99 6.17 -28.90
N ARG A 172 -11.27 6.44 -29.17
CA ARG A 172 -11.97 7.63 -28.67
C ARG A 172 -12.12 7.56 -27.14
N GLU A 173 -12.43 6.39 -26.63
CA GLU A 173 -12.59 6.08 -25.21
C GLU A 173 -11.24 6.25 -24.49
N LEU A 174 -10.15 5.75 -25.08
CA LEU A 174 -8.79 5.94 -24.57
C LEU A 174 -8.37 7.42 -24.55
N ILE A 175 -8.52 8.14 -25.66
CA ILE A 175 -8.15 9.56 -25.75
C ILE A 175 -8.98 10.39 -24.76
N SER A 176 -10.28 10.11 -24.62
CA SER A 176 -11.14 10.78 -23.63
C SER A 176 -10.69 10.48 -22.19
N ALA A 177 -10.32 9.24 -21.89
CA ALA A 177 -9.85 8.82 -20.56
C ALA A 177 -8.48 9.42 -20.17
N LEU A 178 -7.62 9.71 -21.17
CA LEU A 178 -6.35 10.41 -20.98
C LEU A 178 -6.57 11.93 -20.82
N GLN A 179 -7.37 12.56 -21.70
CA GLN A 179 -7.73 13.98 -21.61
C GLN A 179 -8.38 14.32 -20.26
N ALA A 180 -9.29 13.47 -19.77
CA ALA A 180 -9.93 13.62 -18.46
C ALA A 180 -8.97 13.53 -17.25
N ARG A 181 -7.71 13.13 -17.46
CA ARG A 181 -6.65 13.08 -16.43
C ARG A 181 -5.66 14.25 -16.51
N GLY A 182 -5.83 15.14 -17.49
CA GLY A 182 -4.91 16.23 -17.82
C GLY A 182 -3.73 15.81 -18.72
N VAL A 183 -3.74 14.60 -19.29
CA VAL A 183 -2.66 14.11 -20.16
C VAL A 183 -2.72 14.83 -21.51
N ALA A 184 -1.59 15.38 -21.95
CA ALA A 184 -1.50 16.05 -23.24
C ALA A 184 -1.45 15.03 -24.39
N ILE A 185 -2.34 15.16 -25.37
CA ILE A 185 -2.40 14.25 -26.52
C ILE A 185 -1.71 14.89 -27.71
N TYR A 186 -0.86 14.13 -28.39
CA TYR A 186 -0.15 14.51 -29.61
C TYR A 186 -0.38 13.47 -30.71
N LEU A 187 -0.49 13.95 -31.95
CA LEU A 187 -0.48 13.10 -33.15
C LEU A 187 0.86 13.29 -33.86
N ILE A 188 1.55 12.19 -34.17
CA ILE A 188 2.86 12.19 -34.84
C ILE A 188 2.84 11.14 -35.96
N SER A 189 2.46 11.55 -37.18
CA SER A 189 2.30 10.67 -38.35
C SER A 189 3.26 11.06 -39.49
N GLY A 190 3.71 10.05 -40.25
CA GLY A 190 4.47 10.26 -41.50
C GLY A 190 3.59 10.66 -42.70
N GLY A 191 2.27 10.60 -42.54
CA GLY A 191 1.29 11.09 -43.51
C GLY A 191 1.08 12.61 -43.42
N PHE A 192 -0.04 13.07 -43.97
CA PHE A 192 -0.27 14.49 -44.25
C PHE A 192 -1.25 15.17 -43.29
N ARG A 193 -0.86 16.36 -42.82
CA ARG A 193 -1.59 17.20 -41.88
C ARG A 193 -3.00 17.54 -42.38
N GLU A 194 -3.17 17.68 -43.69
CA GLU A 194 -4.46 17.86 -44.37
C GLU A 194 -5.45 16.71 -44.08
N LEU A 195 -4.96 15.48 -43.95
CA LEU A 195 -5.76 14.27 -43.68
C LEU A 195 -5.89 13.97 -42.18
N THR A 196 -4.91 14.41 -41.39
CA THR A 196 -4.83 14.22 -39.93
C THR A 196 -5.60 15.28 -39.12
N LEU A 197 -5.66 16.54 -39.58
CA LEU A 197 -6.37 17.61 -38.85
C LEU A 197 -7.88 17.35 -38.65
N PRO A 198 -8.63 16.74 -39.59
CA PRO A 198 -10.02 16.31 -39.35
C PRO A 198 -10.13 15.26 -38.22
N ILE A 199 -9.20 14.30 -38.17
CA ILE A 199 -9.13 13.27 -37.13
C ILE A 199 -8.84 13.92 -35.77
N ALA A 200 -7.82 14.79 -35.69
CA ALA A 200 -7.49 15.55 -34.49
C ALA A 200 -8.68 16.38 -33.97
N SER A 201 -9.35 17.12 -34.87
CA SER A 201 -10.48 17.96 -34.50
C SER A 201 -11.70 17.18 -34.01
N TYR A 202 -11.92 15.96 -34.52
CA TYR A 202 -12.99 15.07 -34.06
C TYR A 202 -12.68 14.44 -32.67
N LEU A 203 -11.39 14.26 -32.37
CA LEU A 203 -10.88 13.73 -31.10
C LEU A 203 -10.58 14.83 -30.05
N GLY A 204 -10.94 16.09 -30.32
CA GLY A 204 -10.70 17.23 -29.42
C GLY A 204 -9.22 17.64 -29.27
N ILE A 205 -8.34 17.16 -30.16
CA ILE A 205 -6.90 17.40 -30.09
C ILE A 205 -6.56 18.76 -30.74
N PRO A 206 -5.85 19.68 -30.06
CA PRO A 206 -5.47 20.97 -30.63
C PRO A 206 -4.60 20.84 -31.88
N LYS A 207 -4.80 21.74 -32.86
CA LYS A 207 -3.99 21.77 -34.10
C LYS A 207 -2.48 21.98 -33.85
N SER A 208 -2.12 22.60 -32.73
CA SER A 208 -0.74 22.77 -32.23
C SER A 208 -0.04 21.46 -31.87
N ASN A 209 -0.81 20.38 -31.69
CA ASN A 209 -0.34 19.08 -31.22
C ASN A 209 -0.25 18.05 -32.37
N VAL A 210 -0.36 18.50 -33.62
CA VAL A 210 -0.32 17.65 -34.83
C VAL A 210 1.00 17.85 -35.59
N PHE A 211 1.91 16.91 -35.39
CA PHE A 211 3.16 16.76 -36.11
C PHE A 211 2.92 15.78 -37.27
N ALA A 212 2.90 16.33 -38.49
CA ALA A 212 2.65 15.59 -39.72
C ALA A 212 3.13 16.45 -40.89
N ASN A 213 3.45 15.80 -42.01
CA ASN A 213 3.94 16.47 -43.21
C ASN A 213 2.85 17.38 -43.79
N ARG A 214 3.21 18.48 -44.44
CA ARG A 214 2.23 19.43 -45.03
C ARG A 214 2.28 19.34 -46.54
N MET A 215 1.13 19.20 -47.19
CA MET A 215 1.04 19.30 -48.64
C MET A 215 1.38 20.72 -49.13
N ASN A 216 2.30 20.83 -50.08
CA ASN A 216 2.64 22.10 -50.73
C ASN A 216 1.80 22.28 -51.99
N TRP A 217 1.10 23.41 -52.05
CA TRP A 217 0.16 23.74 -53.11
C TRP A 217 0.73 24.85 -53.99
N GLN A 218 0.55 24.72 -55.30
CA GLN A 218 0.55 25.86 -56.22
C GLN A 218 -0.69 26.70 -55.93
N TRP A 219 -0.51 28.01 -55.91
CA TRP A 219 -1.57 29.00 -55.75
C TRP A 219 -1.84 29.66 -57.11
N ASP A 220 -3.08 30.10 -57.29
CA ASP A 220 -3.47 30.92 -58.44
C ASP A 220 -3.38 32.42 -58.07
N ASP A 221 -2.62 33.19 -58.86
CA ASP A 221 -2.27 34.58 -58.54
C ASP A 221 -3.47 35.56 -58.65
N GLU A 222 -4.54 35.19 -59.37
CA GLU A 222 -5.73 36.04 -59.54
C GLU A 222 -6.80 35.79 -58.47
N SER A 223 -7.05 34.52 -58.13
CA SER A 223 -8.06 34.12 -57.14
C SER A 223 -7.54 33.95 -55.71
N GLY A 224 -6.23 33.74 -55.54
CA GLY A 224 -5.62 33.48 -54.24
C GLY A 224 -5.98 32.11 -53.64
N GLU A 225 -6.54 31.19 -54.42
CA GLU A 225 -6.88 29.82 -53.99
C GLU A 225 -5.79 28.80 -54.41
N PRO A 226 -5.58 27.72 -53.63
CA PRO A 226 -4.66 26.65 -53.98
C PRO A 226 -5.26 25.72 -55.04
N THR A 227 -4.53 25.45 -56.12
CA THR A 227 -5.02 24.75 -57.31
C THR A 227 -4.48 23.33 -57.47
N ARG A 228 -3.16 23.17 -57.42
CA ARG A 228 -2.46 21.90 -57.72
C ARG A 228 -1.45 21.53 -56.64
N LEU A 229 -1.39 20.24 -56.29
CA LEU A 229 -0.33 19.69 -55.43
C LEU A 229 1.02 19.68 -56.17
N VAL A 230 2.07 20.23 -55.53
CA VAL A 230 3.43 20.34 -56.11
C VAL A 230 4.53 19.70 -55.27
N GLY A 231 4.20 19.13 -54.11
CA GLY A 231 5.16 18.46 -53.22
C GLY A 231 4.73 18.53 -51.76
N PHE A 232 5.69 18.53 -50.83
CA PHE A 232 5.44 18.67 -49.40
C PHE A 232 6.54 19.43 -48.65
N ASP A 233 6.22 19.87 -47.44
CA ASP A 233 7.10 20.68 -46.57
C ASP A 233 8.21 19.82 -45.92
N MET A 234 9.41 19.90 -46.51
CA MET A 234 10.64 19.23 -46.04
C MET A 234 11.22 19.82 -44.74
N SER A 235 10.57 20.80 -44.09
CA SER A 235 10.99 21.32 -42.77
C SER A 235 10.27 20.63 -41.58
N GLU A 236 9.20 19.88 -41.87
CA GLU A 236 8.52 19.04 -40.89
C GLU A 236 9.41 17.83 -40.53
N PRO A 237 9.55 17.48 -39.24
CA PRO A 237 10.51 16.45 -38.83
C PRO A 237 10.12 15.07 -39.38
N THR A 238 8.82 14.83 -39.55
CA THR A 238 8.19 13.62 -40.09
C THR A 238 8.43 13.41 -41.59
N ALA A 239 9.11 14.32 -42.29
CA ALA A 239 9.53 14.14 -43.69
C ALA A 239 10.71 13.16 -43.80
N HIS A 240 11.48 12.98 -42.72
CA HIS A 240 12.75 12.25 -42.70
C HIS A 240 12.71 11.03 -41.78
N ASN A 241 13.68 10.12 -41.98
CA ASN A 241 13.97 9.04 -41.04
C ASN A 241 14.24 9.59 -39.63
N GLN A 242 13.87 8.86 -38.57
CA GLN A 242 13.92 9.32 -37.17
C GLN A 242 13.06 10.59 -36.90
N GLY A 243 12.11 10.90 -37.78
CA GLY A 243 11.25 12.08 -37.66
C GLY A 243 10.31 12.08 -36.45
N LYS A 244 9.76 10.91 -36.08
CA LYS A 244 8.90 10.76 -34.90
C LYS A 244 9.66 11.05 -33.59
N PRO A 245 10.85 10.46 -33.31
CA PRO A 245 11.66 10.87 -32.15
C PRO A 245 12.03 12.37 -32.15
N GLN A 246 12.36 12.96 -33.31
CA GLN A 246 12.62 14.41 -33.39
C GLN A 246 11.40 15.27 -33.03
N ALA A 247 10.19 14.85 -33.42
CA ALA A 247 8.96 15.52 -33.02
C ALA A 247 8.75 15.46 -31.50
N ILE A 248 9.03 14.33 -30.85
CA ILE A 248 8.97 14.20 -29.38
C ILE A 248 10.00 15.11 -28.69
N ALA A 249 11.22 15.20 -29.20
CA ALA A 249 12.21 16.14 -28.69
C ALA A 249 11.75 17.61 -28.81
N ARG A 250 11.09 17.98 -29.93
CA ARG A 250 10.45 19.31 -30.09
C ARG A 250 9.28 19.50 -29.10
N ILE A 251 8.53 18.46 -28.75
CA ILE A 251 7.44 18.51 -27.74
C ILE A 251 8.01 18.75 -26.33
N ARG A 252 9.04 17.99 -25.91
CA ARG A 252 9.71 18.16 -24.60
C ARG A 252 10.44 19.50 -24.46
N HIS A 253 10.99 20.06 -25.55
CA HIS A 253 11.58 21.40 -25.50
C HIS A 253 10.52 22.49 -25.29
N ARG A 254 9.28 22.27 -25.76
CA ARG A 254 8.18 23.24 -25.62
C ARG A 254 7.43 23.13 -24.30
N ASN A 255 7.43 21.96 -23.67
CA ASN A 255 6.62 21.68 -22.48
C ASN A 255 7.42 20.80 -21.49
N PRO A 256 7.41 21.10 -20.18
CA PRO A 256 8.18 20.36 -19.17
C PRO A 256 7.54 19.02 -18.79
N TYR A 257 7.36 18.13 -19.77
CA TYR A 257 6.86 16.77 -19.57
C TYR A 257 8.00 15.86 -19.10
N ASN A 258 7.82 15.25 -17.92
CA ASN A 258 8.72 14.25 -17.38
C ASN A 258 8.55 12.94 -18.16
N THR A 259 7.30 12.52 -18.33
CA THR A 259 6.94 11.22 -18.91
C THR A 259 6.21 11.38 -20.24
N VAL A 260 6.79 10.88 -21.32
CA VAL A 260 6.18 10.83 -22.66
C VAL A 260 6.12 9.40 -23.18
N VAL A 261 4.95 8.94 -23.60
CA VAL A 261 4.73 7.60 -24.16
C VAL A 261 4.43 7.70 -25.66
N MET A 262 5.01 6.81 -26.47
CA MET A 262 4.63 6.64 -27.87
C MET A 262 3.74 5.41 -28.06
N ILE A 263 2.70 5.52 -28.87
CA ILE A 263 1.79 4.42 -29.24
C ILE A 263 1.68 4.36 -30.77
N GLY A 264 1.96 3.20 -31.36
CA GLY A 264 1.91 2.98 -32.81
C GLY A 264 2.10 1.52 -33.20
N ASP A 265 1.81 1.15 -34.44
CA ASP A 265 2.08 -0.18 -35.00
C ASP A 265 3.40 -0.25 -35.80
N GLY A 266 3.95 0.90 -36.19
CA GLY A 266 5.08 1.02 -37.13
C GLY A 266 6.49 0.91 -36.51
N ILE A 267 7.48 0.70 -37.38
CA ILE A 267 8.90 0.68 -36.98
C ILE A 267 9.39 2.06 -36.55
N THR A 268 8.90 3.12 -37.18
CA THR A 268 9.18 4.54 -36.85
C THR A 268 8.73 4.95 -35.45
N ASP A 269 7.86 4.15 -34.84
CA ASP A 269 7.23 4.38 -33.53
C ASP A 269 8.03 3.70 -32.43
N LEU A 270 8.56 2.51 -32.74
CA LEU A 270 9.63 1.88 -31.98
C LEU A 270 10.91 2.74 -31.99
N GLU A 271 11.27 3.38 -33.11
CA GLU A 271 12.38 4.35 -33.17
C GLU A 271 12.21 5.49 -32.15
N ALA A 272 10.98 5.85 -31.76
CA ALA A 272 10.70 6.98 -30.88
C ALA A 272 11.28 6.83 -29.45
N VAL A 273 11.62 5.61 -29.00
CA VAL A 273 12.35 5.35 -27.74
C VAL A 273 13.86 5.14 -27.92
N GLN A 274 14.36 5.09 -29.17
CA GLN A 274 15.76 4.78 -29.46
C GLN A 274 16.68 6.01 -29.44
N SER A 275 16.14 7.23 -29.25
CA SER A 275 16.89 8.49 -29.28
C SER A 275 16.86 9.26 -27.96
N THR A 276 17.95 9.98 -27.68
CA THR A 276 18.06 10.87 -26.51
C THR A 276 17.06 12.03 -26.64
N GLY A 277 16.06 12.07 -25.76
CA GLY A 277 14.99 13.08 -25.78
C GLY A 277 13.67 12.61 -26.44
N GLY A 278 13.62 11.35 -26.90
CA GLY A 278 12.39 10.69 -27.37
C GLY A 278 11.41 10.33 -26.24
N ALA A 279 10.62 9.28 -26.46
CA ALA A 279 9.69 8.72 -25.47
C ALA A 279 10.42 7.88 -24.40
N ASP A 280 9.80 7.71 -23.24
CA ASP A 280 10.29 6.86 -22.14
C ASP A 280 9.81 5.40 -22.24
N LEU A 281 8.80 5.18 -23.08
CA LEU A 281 8.11 3.91 -23.32
C LEU A 281 7.45 3.94 -24.70
N PHE A 282 7.58 2.84 -25.42
CA PHE A 282 6.81 2.54 -26.63
C PHE A 282 5.83 1.41 -26.31
N ILE A 283 4.54 1.63 -26.61
CA ILE A 283 3.48 0.63 -26.56
C ILE A 283 3.12 0.30 -28.01
N GLY A 284 3.42 -0.92 -28.44
CA GLY A 284 3.04 -1.34 -29.78
C GLY A 284 1.55 -1.68 -29.84
N TYR A 285 0.88 -1.22 -30.89
CA TYR A 285 -0.51 -1.56 -31.18
C TYR A 285 -0.58 -2.58 -32.31
N GLY A 286 -1.47 -3.56 -32.18
CA GLY A 286 -1.70 -4.63 -33.16
C GLY A 286 -3.17 -4.82 -33.55
N GLY A 287 -4.06 -3.93 -33.11
CA GLY A 287 -5.51 -4.08 -33.32
C GLY A 287 -6.00 -3.82 -34.74
N VAL A 288 -5.14 -3.33 -35.64
CA VAL A 288 -5.42 -3.15 -37.08
C VAL A 288 -4.38 -3.90 -37.92
N VAL A 289 -3.09 -3.71 -37.66
CA VAL A 289 -1.98 -4.45 -38.30
C VAL A 289 -1.00 -4.94 -37.23
N GLU A 290 -0.76 -6.25 -37.13
CA GLU A 290 0.37 -6.76 -36.35
C GLU A 290 1.66 -6.70 -37.19
N ARG A 291 2.74 -6.15 -36.62
CA ARG A 291 4.08 -6.13 -37.22
C ARG A 291 5.06 -6.90 -36.32
N PRO A 292 5.39 -8.17 -36.61
CA PRO A 292 6.16 -9.02 -35.69
C PRO A 292 7.50 -8.45 -35.21
N ALA A 293 8.22 -7.71 -36.07
CA ALA A 293 9.48 -7.06 -35.68
C ALA A 293 9.26 -5.94 -34.64
N VAL A 294 8.22 -5.11 -34.82
CA VAL A 294 7.87 -4.01 -33.90
C VAL A 294 7.38 -4.59 -32.56
N ALA A 295 6.50 -5.58 -32.65
CA ALA A 295 5.92 -6.26 -31.51
C ALA A 295 6.96 -7.04 -30.67
N ALA A 296 8.08 -7.47 -31.28
CA ALA A 296 9.17 -8.17 -30.59
C ALA A 296 10.03 -7.28 -29.68
N GLU A 297 10.16 -6.00 -30.04
CA GLU A 297 10.95 -5.03 -29.29
C GLU A 297 10.10 -4.14 -28.38
N ALA A 298 8.80 -4.01 -28.66
CA ALA A 298 7.84 -3.34 -27.79
C ALA A 298 7.91 -3.85 -26.34
N GLU A 299 7.98 -2.92 -25.37
CA GLU A 299 7.97 -3.28 -23.95
C GLU A 299 6.61 -3.81 -23.48
N TRP A 300 5.56 -3.41 -24.20
CA TRP A 300 4.18 -3.85 -24.05
C TRP A 300 3.48 -3.80 -25.42
N TYR A 301 2.72 -4.83 -25.76
CA TYR A 301 1.99 -4.93 -27.02
C TYR A 301 0.50 -5.18 -26.78
N VAL A 302 -0.38 -4.43 -27.45
CA VAL A 302 -1.84 -4.48 -27.21
C VAL A 302 -2.66 -4.53 -28.50
N TYR A 303 -3.73 -5.32 -28.47
CA TYR A 303 -4.67 -5.49 -29.59
C TYR A 303 -5.98 -4.70 -29.40
N ASP A 304 -6.29 -4.30 -28.16
CA ASP A 304 -7.50 -3.55 -27.80
C ASP A 304 -7.11 -2.40 -26.87
N TYR A 305 -7.52 -1.18 -27.22
CA TYR A 305 -7.32 0.02 -26.43
C TYR A 305 -8.01 -0.03 -25.05
N ARG A 306 -9.02 -0.89 -24.87
CA ARG A 306 -9.59 -1.23 -23.56
C ARG A 306 -8.52 -1.66 -22.56
N THR A 307 -7.52 -2.43 -23.01
CA THR A 307 -6.38 -2.86 -22.20
C THR A 307 -5.62 -1.68 -21.61
N LEU A 308 -5.45 -0.61 -22.39
CA LEU A 308 -4.79 0.61 -21.93
C LEU A 308 -5.68 1.43 -20.99
N VAL A 309 -6.97 1.52 -21.28
CA VAL A 309 -7.98 2.19 -20.41
C VAL A 309 -8.09 1.50 -19.04
N ASP A 310 -8.11 0.17 -18.99
CA ASP A 310 -8.17 -0.55 -17.72
C ASP A 310 -6.83 -0.54 -16.98
N ALA A 311 -5.69 -0.52 -17.67
CA ALA A 311 -4.38 -0.31 -17.05
C ALA A 311 -4.22 1.10 -16.44
N LEU A 312 -4.90 2.12 -16.98
CA LEU A 312 -4.98 3.45 -16.35
C LEU A 312 -5.73 3.42 -14.99
N ALA A 313 -6.49 2.37 -14.67
CA ALA A 313 -7.20 2.28 -13.39
C ALA A 313 -6.23 2.40 -12.20
N ARG A 314 -6.59 3.28 -11.26
CA ARG A 314 -5.86 3.46 -10.00
C ARG A 314 -6.47 2.58 -8.92
N TYR A 315 -5.66 2.15 -7.95
CA TYR A 315 -6.11 1.26 -6.89
C TYR A 315 -7.13 1.94 -5.97
N LYS A 316 -8.33 1.36 -5.86
CA LYS A 316 -9.37 1.80 -4.92
C LYS A 316 -9.08 1.28 -3.53
N VAL A 317 -9.28 2.12 -2.51
CA VAL A 317 -8.90 1.82 -1.12
C VAL A 317 -10.13 1.76 -0.21
N ALA A 318 -10.23 0.68 0.57
CA ALA A 318 -11.28 0.49 1.57
C ALA A 318 -10.67 0.28 2.98
N MET A 319 -10.91 1.23 3.89
CA MET A 319 -10.64 1.10 5.31
C MET A 319 -11.80 0.36 5.99
N ILE A 320 -11.54 -0.83 6.50
CA ILE A 320 -12.50 -1.68 7.21
C ILE A 320 -12.33 -1.44 8.73
N GLY A 321 -12.94 -0.35 9.20
CA GLY A 321 -12.98 0.06 10.61
C GLY A 321 -12.99 1.58 10.79
N SER A 322 -13.55 2.05 11.90
CA SER A 322 -13.76 3.49 12.19
C SER A 322 -13.37 3.92 13.61
N GLY A 323 -12.59 3.12 14.33
CA GLY A 323 -12.05 3.49 15.64
C GLY A 323 -10.87 4.46 15.55
N ALA A 324 -10.38 4.96 16.68
CA ALA A 324 -9.34 6.00 16.76
C ALA A 324 -8.11 5.75 15.86
N TRP A 325 -7.58 4.52 15.86
CA TRP A 325 -6.43 4.15 15.01
C TRP A 325 -6.81 4.02 13.52
N ALA A 326 -8.03 3.59 13.20
CA ALA A 326 -8.52 3.56 11.83
C ALA A 326 -8.69 4.98 11.27
N CYS A 327 -9.16 5.93 12.08
CA CYS A 327 -9.26 7.34 11.68
C CYS A 327 -7.88 7.99 11.49
N ALA A 328 -6.92 7.75 12.38
CA ALA A 328 -5.53 8.20 12.18
C ALA A 328 -4.90 7.59 10.92
N ALA A 329 -5.14 6.30 10.67
CA ALA A 329 -4.67 5.60 9.49
C ALA A 329 -5.33 6.13 8.20
N VAL A 330 -6.67 6.29 8.17
CA VAL A 330 -7.38 6.76 6.97
C VAL A 330 -7.02 8.21 6.62
N ARG A 331 -6.71 9.07 7.61
CA ARG A 331 -6.14 10.40 7.37
C ARG A 331 -4.81 10.32 6.61
N MET A 332 -3.89 9.43 7.01
CA MET A 332 -2.60 9.26 6.30
C MET A 332 -2.79 8.71 4.88
N ILE A 333 -3.71 7.76 4.70
CA ILE A 333 -4.11 7.22 3.40
C ILE A 333 -4.67 8.35 2.51
N ALA A 334 -5.63 9.13 3.02
CA ALA A 334 -6.26 10.24 2.30
C ALA A 334 -5.25 11.30 1.85
N GLN A 335 -4.30 11.66 2.72
CA GLN A 335 -3.18 12.57 2.39
C GLN A 335 -2.22 12.04 1.31
N ASN A 336 -2.27 10.75 0.97
CA ASN A 336 -1.46 10.08 -0.06
C ASN A 336 -2.28 9.66 -1.29
N THR A 337 -3.59 9.92 -1.32
CA THR A 337 -4.48 9.63 -2.47
C THR A 337 -4.97 10.89 -3.19
N VAL A 338 -4.97 12.04 -2.51
CA VAL A 338 -5.15 13.37 -3.14
C VAL A 338 -3.86 13.78 -3.84
N ARG A 339 -3.93 14.06 -5.15
CA ARG A 339 -2.82 14.66 -5.91
C ARG A 339 -2.45 16.00 -5.29
N GLN A 340 -1.18 16.18 -4.93
CA GLN A 340 -0.74 17.48 -4.44
C GLN A 340 -0.42 18.38 -5.63
N ASN A 341 -1.15 19.49 -5.77
CA ASN A 341 -0.69 20.58 -6.64
C ASN A 341 0.72 20.98 -6.18
N PRO A 342 1.72 21.06 -7.07
CA PRO A 342 3.04 21.50 -6.68
C PRO A 342 2.92 22.92 -6.06
N PRO A 343 3.49 23.17 -4.87
CA PRO A 343 3.35 24.45 -4.21
C PRO A 343 3.94 25.55 -5.11
N GLY A 344 3.09 26.51 -5.49
CA GLY A 344 3.48 27.56 -6.44
C GLY A 344 4.53 28.49 -5.84
N GLY A 345 5.73 28.48 -6.40
CA GLY A 345 6.83 29.36 -6.00
C GLY A 345 8.20 28.73 -6.15
N GLU A 346 8.92 29.14 -7.21
CA GLU A 346 10.39 29.26 -7.28
C GLU A 346 11.24 28.31 -6.41
N GLY A 347 11.68 27.15 -6.94
CA GLY A 347 12.64 26.33 -6.20
C GLY A 347 12.99 24.92 -6.68
N ALA A 348 12.53 24.47 -7.85
CA ALA A 348 12.82 23.12 -8.37
C ALA A 348 14.28 22.98 -8.87
N GLY A 349 15.25 23.01 -7.96
CA GLY A 349 16.65 22.69 -8.22
C GLY A 349 16.84 21.22 -8.58
N ALA A 350 17.90 20.91 -9.34
CA ALA A 350 18.13 19.58 -9.91
C ALA A 350 18.37 18.47 -8.86
N GLY A 351 17.29 17.83 -8.42
CA GLY A 351 17.26 16.62 -7.63
C GLY A 351 16.06 15.77 -8.07
N GLY A 352 16.25 14.45 -8.19
CA GLY A 352 15.24 13.56 -8.80
C GLY A 352 13.88 13.63 -8.10
N GLN A 353 12.85 14.04 -8.84
CA GLN A 353 11.50 14.19 -8.34
C GLN A 353 10.93 12.84 -7.90
N VAL A 354 10.65 12.68 -6.61
CA VAL A 354 10.04 11.47 -6.07
C VAL A 354 8.61 11.38 -6.59
N PRO A 355 8.16 10.26 -7.20
CA PRO A 355 6.81 10.15 -7.74
C PRO A 355 5.73 10.35 -6.68
N ASP A 356 4.68 11.13 -6.99
CA ASP A 356 3.52 11.30 -6.11
C ASP A 356 2.79 9.94 -5.95
N PRO A 357 2.58 9.45 -4.71
CA PRO A 357 1.73 8.28 -4.46
C PRO A 357 0.33 8.40 -5.08
N ALA A 358 -0.25 9.59 -5.16
CA ALA A 358 -1.63 9.83 -5.59
C ALA A 358 -1.90 9.45 -7.06
N ASP A 359 -0.88 9.28 -7.90
CA ASP A 359 -1.06 8.77 -9.26
C ASP A 359 -1.39 7.27 -9.32
N GLU A 360 -1.06 6.51 -8.28
CA GLU A 360 -1.33 5.07 -8.20
C GLU A 360 -2.66 4.74 -7.53
N PHE A 361 -3.27 5.68 -6.78
CA PHE A 361 -4.47 5.47 -5.95
C PHE A 361 -5.67 6.30 -6.40
N ALA A 362 -6.87 5.74 -6.26
CA ALA A 362 -8.11 6.50 -6.42
C ALA A 362 -8.23 7.51 -5.25
N GLU A 363 -8.69 8.73 -5.55
CA GLU A 363 -8.77 9.80 -4.56
C GLU A 363 -9.80 9.52 -3.45
N GLU A 364 -10.96 8.97 -3.81
CA GLU A 364 -11.98 8.51 -2.84
C GLU A 364 -11.43 7.33 -2.01
N VAL A 365 -11.39 7.52 -0.69
CA VAL A 365 -11.07 6.46 0.28
C VAL A 365 -12.35 6.10 1.06
N ARG A 366 -12.85 4.88 0.88
CA ARG A 366 -14.05 4.41 1.60
C ARG A 366 -13.66 3.96 2.99
N MET A 367 -14.33 4.47 4.02
CA MET A 367 -14.22 4.00 5.39
C MET A 367 -15.51 3.32 5.82
N TRP A 368 -15.46 2.02 6.07
CA TRP A 368 -16.56 1.33 6.74
C TRP A 368 -16.68 1.81 8.18
N VAL A 369 -17.85 2.35 8.51
CA VAL A 369 -18.25 2.76 9.86
C VAL A 369 -19.35 1.80 10.31
N TYR A 370 -19.15 1.10 11.43
CA TYR A 370 -20.27 0.42 12.07
C TYR A 370 -21.28 1.47 12.53
N GLU A 371 -22.53 1.39 12.05
CA GLU A 371 -23.48 2.49 12.19
C GLU A 371 -23.94 2.68 13.64
N GLU A 372 -23.93 3.92 14.10
CA GLU A 372 -24.27 4.30 15.47
C GLU A 372 -25.01 5.63 15.52
N ASN A 373 -25.90 5.79 16.51
CA ASN A 373 -26.52 7.07 16.79
C ASN A 373 -25.53 8.00 17.53
N TYR A 374 -25.20 9.14 16.93
CA TYR A 374 -24.45 10.22 17.55
C TYR A 374 -25.32 11.47 17.61
N GLN A 375 -25.68 11.89 18.82
CA GLN A 375 -26.47 13.11 19.09
C GLN A 375 -27.81 13.20 18.30
N GLY A 376 -28.45 12.07 18.03
CA GLY A 376 -29.71 11.99 17.27
C GLY A 376 -29.54 11.80 15.76
N ARG A 377 -28.30 11.70 15.26
CA ARG A 377 -27.94 11.54 13.85
C ARG A 377 -27.20 10.22 13.60
N LYS A 378 -27.07 9.79 12.35
CA LYS A 378 -26.15 8.68 12.02
C LYS A 378 -24.70 9.17 12.10
N LEU A 379 -23.80 8.36 12.65
CA LEU A 379 -22.38 8.70 12.74
C LEU A 379 -21.75 8.86 11.34
N THR A 380 -22.21 8.09 10.35
CA THR A 380 -21.80 8.23 8.94
C THR A 380 -22.12 9.60 8.35
N GLU A 381 -23.33 10.12 8.57
CA GLU A 381 -23.78 11.44 8.11
C GLU A 381 -22.91 12.55 8.71
N VAL A 382 -22.67 12.49 10.03
CA VAL A 382 -21.82 13.45 10.74
C VAL A 382 -20.37 13.43 10.22
N ILE A 383 -19.80 12.24 9.97
CA ILE A 383 -18.45 12.14 9.40
C ILE A 383 -18.39 12.71 7.97
N ASN A 384 -19.39 12.44 7.13
CA ASN A 384 -19.40 12.90 5.74
C ASN A 384 -19.61 14.43 5.61
N GLU A 385 -20.28 15.07 6.57
CA GLU A 385 -20.46 16.54 6.57
C GLU A 385 -19.30 17.31 7.22
N THR A 386 -18.69 16.75 8.27
CA THR A 386 -17.64 17.45 9.05
C THR A 386 -16.22 17.03 8.66
N HIS A 387 -16.09 15.92 7.93
CA HIS A 387 -14.84 15.19 7.72
C HIS A 387 -14.08 14.90 9.02
N GLU A 388 -14.77 14.73 10.15
CA GLU A 388 -14.22 14.34 11.46
C GLU A 388 -15.01 13.15 12.03
N ASN A 389 -14.35 12.29 12.83
CA ASN A 389 -15.06 11.31 13.66
C ASN A 389 -15.11 11.80 15.13
N PRO A 390 -16.15 12.56 15.53
CA PRO A 390 -16.18 13.24 16.83
C PRO A 390 -16.31 12.28 18.03
N LYS A 391 -16.62 11.00 17.78
CA LYS A 391 -16.71 9.97 18.81
C LYS A 391 -15.37 9.28 19.08
N TYR A 392 -14.62 8.95 18.03
CA TYR A 392 -13.42 8.12 18.13
C TYR A 392 -12.11 8.86 17.83
N PHE A 393 -12.15 10.00 17.14
CA PHE A 393 -10.98 10.78 16.74
C PHE A 393 -11.27 12.30 16.73
N PRO A 394 -11.79 12.87 17.84
CA PRO A 394 -12.23 14.26 17.88
C PRO A 394 -11.07 15.26 17.72
N GLY A 395 -11.35 16.39 17.07
CA GLY A 395 -10.40 17.47 16.78
C GLY A 395 -9.43 17.20 15.62
N PHE A 396 -9.67 16.16 14.81
CA PHE A 396 -8.81 15.77 13.70
C PHE A 396 -9.61 15.46 12.44
N SER A 397 -9.49 16.32 11.41
CA SER A 397 -10.07 16.02 10.10
C SER A 397 -9.42 14.79 9.45
N LEU A 398 -10.24 13.98 8.77
CA LEU A 398 -9.86 12.80 8.01
C LEU A 398 -9.43 13.15 6.57
N GLY A 399 -9.86 14.30 6.05
CA GLY A 399 -9.72 14.72 4.65
C GLY A 399 -11.06 14.69 3.89
N PRO A 400 -11.27 15.59 2.90
CA PRO A 400 -12.55 15.73 2.19
C PRO A 400 -12.89 14.52 1.31
N ASN A 401 -11.87 13.74 0.94
CA ASN A 401 -11.94 12.55 0.09
C ASN A 401 -12.19 11.25 0.87
N VAL A 402 -12.41 11.31 2.19
CA VAL A 402 -12.80 10.14 3.01
C VAL A 402 -14.33 10.04 3.07
N LEU A 403 -14.87 8.96 2.51
CA LEU A 403 -16.31 8.66 2.49
C LEU A 403 -16.65 7.62 3.56
N ALA A 404 -17.40 8.00 4.59
CA ALA A 404 -17.95 7.09 5.59
C ALA A 404 -19.16 6.32 5.04
N VAL A 405 -19.10 4.99 5.08
CA VAL A 405 -20.10 4.07 4.52
C VAL A 405 -20.57 3.08 5.61
N PRO A 406 -21.89 2.93 5.85
CA PRO A 406 -22.39 2.03 6.90
C PRO A 406 -22.37 0.55 6.52
N SER A 407 -22.55 0.25 5.23
CA SER A 407 -22.47 -1.13 4.71
C SER A 407 -21.01 -1.51 4.47
N ILE A 408 -20.54 -2.56 5.15
CA ILE A 408 -19.20 -3.11 4.94
C ILE A 408 -19.00 -3.61 3.51
N GLU A 409 -20.08 -4.04 2.85
CA GLU A 409 -20.06 -4.58 1.51
C GLU A 409 -19.87 -3.47 0.48
N ALA A 410 -20.63 -2.36 0.57
CA ALA A 410 -20.48 -1.20 -0.29
C ALA A 410 -19.16 -0.43 -0.04
N ALA A 411 -18.60 -0.52 1.17
CA ALA A 411 -17.27 0.00 1.49
C ALA A 411 -16.16 -0.80 0.80
N ALA A 412 -16.28 -2.12 0.74
CA ALA A 412 -15.30 -3.02 0.11
C ALA A 412 -15.53 -3.22 -1.42
N GLU A 413 -16.69 -2.81 -1.94
CA GLU A 413 -17.11 -3.05 -3.32
C GLU A 413 -16.11 -2.50 -4.35
N GLY A 414 -15.52 -3.41 -5.14
CA GLY A 414 -14.54 -3.06 -6.17
C GLY A 414 -13.21 -2.52 -5.66
N ALA A 415 -12.95 -2.56 -4.34
CA ALA A 415 -11.69 -2.14 -3.75
C ALA A 415 -10.53 -3.06 -4.18
N ASP A 416 -9.38 -2.46 -4.48
CA ASP A 416 -8.13 -3.16 -4.80
C ASP A 416 -7.28 -3.41 -3.55
N LEU A 417 -7.39 -2.49 -2.57
CA LEU A 417 -6.59 -2.48 -1.34
C LEU A 417 -7.50 -2.37 -0.12
N LEU A 418 -7.51 -3.40 0.73
CA LEU A 418 -8.35 -3.48 1.94
C LEU A 418 -7.49 -3.32 3.20
N VAL A 419 -7.83 -2.34 4.03
CA VAL A 419 -7.11 -2.01 5.27
C VAL A 419 -7.98 -2.41 6.47
N PHE A 420 -7.62 -3.49 7.17
CA PHE A 420 -8.41 -4.00 8.29
C PHE A 420 -7.94 -3.39 9.62
N CYS A 421 -8.80 -2.58 10.26
CA CYS A 421 -8.46 -1.84 11.47
C CYS A 421 -9.63 -1.78 12.49
N ALA A 422 -10.24 -2.93 12.76
CA ALA A 422 -11.26 -3.10 13.80
C ALA A 422 -10.70 -3.85 15.04
N PRO A 423 -11.32 -3.74 16.23
CA PRO A 423 -10.95 -4.55 17.40
C PRO A 423 -11.01 -6.07 17.09
N HIS A 424 -10.00 -6.82 17.54
CA HIS A 424 -9.74 -8.19 17.07
C HIS A 424 -10.94 -9.14 17.27
N GLN A 425 -11.70 -8.98 18.34
CA GLN A 425 -12.88 -9.80 18.64
C GLN A 425 -13.97 -9.74 17.55
N PHE A 426 -14.03 -8.65 16.76
CA PHE A 426 -15.00 -8.49 15.67
C PHE A 426 -14.49 -9.02 14.33
N MET A 427 -13.17 -9.22 14.17
CA MET A 427 -12.55 -9.57 12.88
C MET A 427 -13.12 -10.86 12.26
N HIS A 428 -13.54 -11.82 13.08
CA HIS A 428 -14.17 -13.03 12.54
C HIS A 428 -15.55 -12.77 11.91
N GLY A 429 -16.36 -11.89 12.50
CA GLY A 429 -17.66 -11.49 11.96
C GLY A 429 -17.51 -10.62 10.71
N ILE A 430 -16.49 -9.74 10.69
CA ILE A 430 -16.08 -8.91 9.55
C ILE A 430 -15.68 -9.81 8.37
N CYS A 431 -14.73 -10.73 8.57
CA CYS A 431 -14.31 -11.65 7.51
C CYS A 431 -15.45 -12.53 7.00
N LYS A 432 -16.40 -12.94 7.86
CA LYS A 432 -17.59 -13.70 7.44
C LYS A 432 -18.53 -12.92 6.52
N GLN A 433 -18.72 -11.62 6.75
CA GLN A 433 -19.59 -10.78 5.90
C GLN A 433 -19.00 -10.55 4.51
N LEU A 434 -17.66 -10.49 4.41
CA LEU A 434 -16.94 -10.23 3.16
C LEU A 434 -16.61 -11.49 2.33
N MET A 435 -16.93 -12.70 2.79
CA MET A 435 -16.67 -13.94 2.05
C MET A 435 -17.37 -13.91 0.68
N GLY A 436 -16.59 -14.04 -0.40
CA GLY A 436 -17.09 -13.98 -1.78
C GLY A 436 -17.53 -12.59 -2.27
N LYS A 437 -17.29 -11.53 -1.48
CA LYS A 437 -17.67 -10.14 -1.81
C LYS A 437 -16.49 -9.20 -2.04
N VAL A 438 -15.26 -9.69 -1.85
CA VAL A 438 -14.02 -8.95 -2.18
C VAL A 438 -13.65 -9.17 -3.64
N LYS A 439 -13.12 -8.13 -4.30
CA LYS A 439 -12.62 -8.20 -5.67
C LYS A 439 -11.51 -9.26 -5.82
N PRO A 440 -11.60 -10.19 -6.79
CA PRO A 440 -10.51 -11.12 -7.09
C PRO A 440 -9.20 -10.38 -7.40
N GLY A 441 -8.09 -10.82 -6.82
CA GLY A 441 -6.78 -10.18 -6.98
C GLY A 441 -6.55 -8.92 -6.14
N ALA A 442 -7.49 -8.53 -5.26
CA ALA A 442 -7.24 -7.49 -4.27
C ALA A 442 -6.19 -7.94 -3.23
N ALA A 443 -5.51 -6.98 -2.60
CA ALA A 443 -4.57 -7.21 -1.51
C ALA A 443 -5.09 -6.59 -0.20
N ALA A 444 -4.72 -7.19 0.93
CA ALA A 444 -5.10 -6.70 2.25
C ALA A 444 -3.91 -6.32 3.13
N ILE A 445 -4.17 -5.51 4.15
CA ILE A 445 -3.24 -5.24 5.26
C ILE A 445 -3.99 -5.15 6.59
N SER A 446 -3.50 -5.85 7.62
CA SER A 446 -4.05 -5.79 8.98
C SER A 446 -3.29 -4.79 9.84
N LEU A 447 -4.02 -3.81 10.38
CA LEU A 447 -3.57 -2.89 11.44
C LEU A 447 -4.06 -3.37 12.82
N THR A 448 -4.82 -4.46 12.86
CA THR A 448 -5.44 -5.00 14.07
C THR A 448 -4.44 -5.81 14.89
N LYS A 449 -4.28 -5.43 16.17
CA LYS A 449 -3.41 -6.09 17.15
C LYS A 449 -4.27 -7.00 18.05
N GLY A 450 -3.91 -8.28 18.16
CA GLY A 450 -4.73 -9.33 18.78
C GLY A 450 -4.68 -10.62 17.96
N MET A 451 -5.19 -11.72 18.52
CA MET A 451 -5.33 -13.00 17.82
C MET A 451 -6.73 -13.60 18.07
N ARG A 452 -6.90 -14.89 17.79
CA ARG A 452 -7.99 -15.70 18.34
C ARG A 452 -7.48 -17.10 18.65
N VAL A 453 -7.81 -17.64 19.82
CA VAL A 453 -7.59 -19.07 20.12
C VAL A 453 -8.72 -19.94 19.55
N ARG A 454 -8.35 -21.14 19.11
CA ARG A 454 -9.23 -22.23 18.66
C ARG A 454 -8.70 -23.56 19.20
N PRO A 455 -9.49 -24.64 19.20
CA PRO A 455 -8.99 -26.00 19.43
C PRO A 455 -7.83 -26.38 18.47
N GLU A 456 -7.85 -25.86 17.24
CA GLU A 456 -6.76 -26.02 16.26
C GLU A 456 -5.46 -25.24 16.61
N GLY A 457 -5.49 -24.35 17.61
CA GLY A 457 -4.41 -23.45 17.99
C GLY A 457 -4.72 -21.95 17.77
N PRO A 458 -3.73 -21.06 18.02
CA PRO A 458 -3.87 -19.63 17.74
C PRO A 458 -4.05 -19.35 16.24
N GLN A 459 -4.89 -18.38 15.92
CA GLN A 459 -5.08 -17.81 14.59
C GLN A 459 -4.84 -16.29 14.64
N LEU A 460 -3.87 -15.82 13.86
CA LEU A 460 -3.63 -14.38 13.66
C LEU A 460 -4.67 -13.74 12.74
N ILE A 461 -4.75 -12.41 12.72
CA ILE A 461 -5.73 -11.68 11.92
C ILE A 461 -5.37 -11.74 10.44
N SER A 462 -4.10 -11.59 10.08
CA SER A 462 -3.65 -11.76 8.68
C SER A 462 -3.88 -13.19 8.15
N GLN A 463 -3.72 -14.21 9.01
CA GLN A 463 -4.08 -15.59 8.71
C GLN A 463 -5.60 -15.78 8.58
N MET A 464 -6.39 -15.04 9.37
CA MET A 464 -7.85 -15.04 9.29
C MET A 464 -8.34 -14.43 7.98
N VAL A 465 -7.77 -13.29 7.56
CA VAL A 465 -8.06 -12.64 6.27
C VAL A 465 -7.72 -13.59 5.12
N ARG A 466 -6.49 -14.14 5.05
CA ARG A 466 -6.10 -15.11 4.02
C ARG A 466 -7.05 -16.32 3.96
N ARG A 467 -7.39 -16.93 5.10
CA ARG A 467 -8.22 -18.14 5.17
C ARG A 467 -9.69 -17.91 4.79
N TYR A 468 -10.26 -16.74 5.09
CA TYR A 468 -11.69 -16.47 4.83
C TYR A 468 -11.97 -15.70 3.54
N LEU A 469 -11.02 -14.90 3.05
CA LEU A 469 -11.22 -14.01 1.89
C LEU A 469 -10.39 -14.42 0.66
N GLY A 470 -9.43 -15.34 0.79
CA GLY A 470 -8.64 -15.85 -0.35
C GLY A 470 -7.62 -14.87 -0.92
N ILE A 471 -7.39 -13.74 -0.24
CA ILE A 471 -6.46 -12.67 -0.62
C ILE A 471 -5.23 -12.67 0.28
N ASP A 472 -4.08 -12.23 -0.24
CA ASP A 472 -2.90 -12.00 0.61
C ASP A 472 -3.13 -10.85 1.61
N CYS A 473 -2.48 -10.91 2.77
CA CYS A 473 -2.67 -9.96 3.86
C CYS A 473 -1.35 -9.60 4.57
N ALA A 474 -0.77 -8.45 4.22
CA ALA A 474 0.32 -7.85 4.97
C ALA A 474 -0.14 -7.42 6.38
N VAL A 475 0.78 -6.94 7.22
CA VAL A 475 0.46 -6.36 8.53
C VAL A 475 1.19 -5.04 8.75
N LEU A 476 0.60 -4.08 9.47
CA LEU A 476 1.25 -2.83 9.87
C LEU A 476 1.32 -2.72 11.40
N MET A 477 2.54 -2.78 11.93
CA MET A 477 2.83 -2.88 13.36
C MET A 477 3.93 -1.89 13.76
N GLY A 478 3.83 -1.26 14.94
CA GLY A 478 4.72 -0.16 15.32
C GLY A 478 4.20 0.66 16.50
N ALA A 479 5.01 1.57 17.00
CA ALA A 479 4.75 2.43 18.16
C ALA A 479 3.76 3.58 17.82
N ASN A 480 2.52 3.21 17.52
CA ASN A 480 1.54 4.08 16.85
C ASN A 480 0.36 4.51 17.74
N ILE A 481 0.59 5.49 18.63
CA ILE A 481 -0.49 6.13 19.40
C ILE A 481 -1.30 7.05 18.47
N ALA A 482 -2.57 6.72 18.28
CA ALA A 482 -3.42 7.37 17.28
C ALA A 482 -3.52 8.90 17.42
N THR A 483 -3.64 9.43 18.65
CA THR A 483 -3.75 10.88 18.90
C THR A 483 -2.49 11.65 18.54
N ASP A 484 -1.33 11.02 18.61
CA ASP A 484 -0.04 11.69 18.38
C ASP A 484 0.31 11.68 16.88
N ILE A 485 -0.12 10.63 16.18
CA ILE A 485 -0.14 10.58 14.72
C ILE A 485 -1.20 11.52 14.13
N GLY A 486 -2.33 11.74 14.81
CA GLY A 486 -3.30 12.81 14.47
C GLY A 486 -2.72 14.23 14.62
N ARG A 487 -1.81 14.42 15.58
CA ARG A 487 -0.99 15.64 15.75
C ARG A 487 0.21 15.70 14.81
N GLU A 488 0.36 14.75 13.91
CA GLU A 488 1.47 14.62 12.95
C GLU A 488 2.86 14.62 13.63
N GLN A 489 2.93 14.05 14.84
CA GLN A 489 4.18 13.81 15.55
C GLN A 489 4.95 12.64 14.91
N LEU A 490 6.29 12.72 14.96
CA LEU A 490 7.16 11.72 14.36
C LEU A 490 6.96 10.34 15.00
N SER A 491 6.53 9.38 14.19
CA SER A 491 6.35 7.97 14.55
C SER A 491 6.84 7.07 13.42
N GLU A 492 6.98 5.78 13.71
CA GLU A 492 7.40 4.75 12.77
C GLU A 492 6.56 3.47 12.86
N ALA A 493 6.46 2.77 11.75
CA ALA A 493 5.87 1.45 11.67
C ALA A 493 6.62 0.54 10.69
N VAL A 494 6.41 -0.75 10.88
CA VAL A 494 6.88 -1.83 10.04
C VAL A 494 5.68 -2.42 9.31
N ILE A 495 5.78 -2.53 7.98
CA ILE A 495 4.91 -3.40 7.20
C ILE A 495 5.58 -4.77 7.10
N GLY A 496 4.97 -5.76 7.76
CA GLY A 496 5.32 -7.16 7.63
C GLY A 496 4.62 -7.78 6.42
N TYR A 497 5.35 -8.53 5.58
CA TYR A 497 4.82 -9.00 4.29
C TYR A 497 5.36 -10.37 3.84
N ASP A 498 4.55 -11.09 3.06
CA ASP A 498 4.99 -12.24 2.25
C ASP A 498 5.18 -11.82 0.77
N ASN A 499 4.32 -10.93 0.25
CA ASN A 499 4.42 -10.33 -1.09
C ASN A 499 5.03 -8.92 -1.02
N LEU A 500 6.16 -8.69 -1.72
CA LEU A 500 6.86 -7.41 -1.73
C LEU A 500 6.10 -6.31 -2.48
N ASP A 501 5.49 -6.62 -3.61
CA ASP A 501 4.80 -5.65 -4.47
C ASP A 501 3.57 -5.06 -3.75
N HIS A 502 2.85 -5.89 -2.99
CA HIS A 502 1.81 -5.47 -2.06
C HIS A 502 2.38 -4.57 -0.95
N ALA A 503 3.52 -4.96 -0.36
CA ALA A 503 4.16 -4.20 0.71
C ALA A 503 4.63 -2.82 0.26
N GLU A 504 5.17 -2.69 -0.96
CA GLU A 504 5.55 -1.41 -1.55
C GLU A 504 4.32 -0.52 -1.83
N ARG A 505 3.23 -1.09 -2.36
CA ARG A 505 1.97 -0.36 -2.57
C ARG A 505 1.41 0.15 -1.24
N PHE A 506 1.34 -0.68 -0.19
CA PHE A 506 0.93 -0.23 1.14
C PHE A 506 1.92 0.76 1.77
N LYS A 507 3.23 0.65 1.52
CA LYS A 507 4.22 1.64 1.98
C LYS A 507 4.00 3.01 1.34
N LYS A 508 3.77 3.10 0.03
CA LYS A 508 3.39 4.35 -0.64
C LYS A 508 2.11 4.93 -0.02
N LEU A 509 1.15 4.08 0.31
CA LEU A 509 -0.14 4.47 0.88
C LEU A 509 -0.05 5.02 2.30
N PHE A 510 0.81 4.46 3.17
CA PHE A 510 0.94 4.87 4.58
C PHE A 510 2.06 5.87 4.87
N GLN A 511 3.14 5.90 4.11
CA GLN A 511 4.31 6.70 4.47
C GLN A 511 4.02 8.20 4.36
N ARG A 512 4.32 8.95 5.43
CA ARG A 512 4.22 10.42 5.51
C ARG A 512 5.54 10.98 6.07
N PRO A 513 5.83 12.30 5.94
CA PRO A 513 7.03 12.89 6.55
C PRO A 513 7.16 12.64 8.07
N TYR A 514 6.02 12.59 8.76
CA TYR A 514 5.89 12.27 10.18
C TYR A 514 5.64 10.78 10.49
N PHE A 515 5.40 9.93 9.48
CA PHE A 515 5.09 8.50 9.68
C PHE A 515 5.95 7.63 8.77
N ARG A 516 7.07 7.15 9.31
CA ARG A 516 8.10 6.41 8.55
C ARG A 516 7.75 4.93 8.46
N VAL A 517 7.85 4.35 7.27
CA VAL A 517 7.43 2.96 7.02
C VAL A 517 8.59 2.11 6.55
N SER A 518 8.99 1.14 7.37
CA SER A 518 9.97 0.11 7.06
C SER A 518 9.29 -1.16 6.53
N LEU A 519 9.95 -1.91 5.65
CA LEU A 519 9.44 -3.19 5.14
C LEU A 519 10.19 -4.36 5.81
N LEU A 520 9.48 -5.40 6.22
CA LEU A 520 10.03 -6.58 6.90
C LEU A 520 9.44 -7.89 6.32
N PRO A 521 10.26 -8.83 5.81
CA PRO A 521 9.80 -10.14 5.35
C PRO A 521 9.59 -11.12 6.52
N ASP A 522 8.72 -10.74 7.47
CA ASP A 522 8.26 -11.55 8.60
C ASP A 522 6.92 -10.97 9.15
N PRO A 523 5.79 -11.20 8.45
CA PRO A 523 4.49 -10.70 8.89
C PRO A 523 4.04 -11.35 10.21
N VAL A 524 4.36 -12.62 10.40
CA VAL A 524 3.98 -13.39 11.59
C VAL A 524 4.69 -12.85 12.84
N GLY A 525 5.99 -12.61 12.78
CA GLY A 525 6.74 -12.03 13.89
C GLY A 525 6.27 -10.62 14.24
N ALA A 526 5.99 -9.78 13.24
CA ALA A 526 5.48 -8.43 13.46
C ALA A 526 4.10 -8.41 14.13
N GLU A 527 3.17 -9.26 13.66
CA GLU A 527 1.81 -9.38 14.19
C GLU A 527 1.78 -9.99 15.61
N MET A 528 2.64 -10.98 15.87
CA MET A 528 2.85 -11.52 17.22
C MET A 528 3.40 -10.47 18.18
N CYS A 529 4.38 -9.65 17.77
CA CYS A 529 4.90 -8.55 18.61
C CYS A 529 3.79 -7.55 18.99
N GLY A 530 3.02 -7.07 18.01
CA GLY A 530 1.93 -6.12 18.22
C GLY A 530 0.82 -6.67 19.13
N THR A 531 0.64 -8.00 19.13
CA THR A 531 -0.32 -8.73 19.97
C THR A 531 0.18 -8.91 21.41
N LEU A 532 1.31 -9.60 21.60
CA LEU A 532 1.80 -10.05 22.90
C LEU A 532 2.24 -8.91 23.84
N LYS A 533 2.75 -7.79 23.30
CA LYS A 533 3.21 -6.63 24.09
C LYS A 533 2.16 -6.11 25.09
N ASN A 534 0.87 -6.33 24.81
CA ASN A 534 -0.23 -5.85 25.64
C ASN A 534 -0.29 -6.58 26.99
N ILE A 535 0.21 -7.82 27.07
CA ILE A 535 0.38 -8.58 28.31
C ILE A 535 1.49 -7.94 29.15
N VAL A 536 2.68 -7.72 28.54
CA VAL A 536 3.82 -7.09 29.22
C VAL A 536 3.47 -5.69 29.75
N ALA A 537 2.65 -4.95 29.01
CA ALA A 537 2.16 -3.64 29.43
C ALA A 537 1.23 -3.68 30.66
N LEU A 538 0.50 -4.78 30.90
CA LEU A 538 -0.21 -4.98 32.17
C LEU A 538 0.81 -5.11 33.31
N GLY A 539 1.83 -5.97 33.15
CA GLY A 539 2.88 -6.15 34.15
C GLY A 539 3.66 -4.86 34.44
N ALA A 540 3.96 -4.08 33.40
CA ALA A 540 4.58 -2.75 33.54
C ALA A 540 3.68 -1.76 34.30
N GLY A 541 2.35 -1.82 34.11
CA GLY A 541 1.39 -1.04 34.90
C GLY A 541 1.27 -1.52 36.35
N MET A 542 1.34 -2.83 36.61
CA MET A 542 1.39 -3.35 37.98
C MET A 542 2.63 -2.84 38.74
N VAL A 543 3.80 -2.78 38.08
CA VAL A 543 5.02 -2.18 38.65
C VAL A 543 4.82 -0.69 38.99
N ASP A 544 4.19 0.08 38.10
CA ASP A 544 3.85 1.49 38.35
C ASP A 544 2.86 1.64 39.53
N GLY A 545 1.86 0.75 39.62
CA GLY A 545 0.85 0.75 40.67
C GLY A 545 1.36 0.28 42.03
N LEU A 546 2.40 -0.57 42.06
CA LEU A 546 3.18 -0.93 43.24
C LEU A 546 4.14 0.20 43.70
N GLY A 547 4.26 1.30 42.92
CA GLY A 547 5.17 2.40 43.22
C GLY A 547 6.66 2.07 43.02
N LEU A 548 6.97 1.05 42.21
CA LEU A 548 8.33 0.55 42.04
C LEU A 548 9.12 1.33 40.99
N GLY A 549 10.44 1.39 41.19
CA GLY A 549 11.36 2.19 40.39
C GLY A 549 11.61 1.68 38.94
N PRO A 550 12.27 2.50 38.10
CA PRO A 550 12.48 2.20 36.68
C PRO A 550 13.26 0.91 36.42
N ASN A 551 14.15 0.50 37.34
CA ASN A 551 14.91 -0.75 37.22
C ASN A 551 13.98 -1.98 37.24
N SER A 552 13.01 -2.02 38.15
CA SER A 552 12.00 -3.10 38.21
C SER A 552 11.17 -3.13 36.92
N LYS A 553 10.78 -1.95 36.41
CA LYS A 553 10.02 -1.83 35.16
C LYS A 553 10.83 -2.30 33.95
N ALA A 554 12.11 -1.95 33.89
CA ALA A 554 13.02 -2.42 32.84
C ALA A 554 13.20 -3.94 32.88
N THR A 555 13.25 -4.57 34.06
CA THR A 555 13.28 -6.03 34.21
C THR A 555 12.04 -6.69 33.62
N ILE A 556 10.84 -6.16 33.90
CA ILE A 556 9.58 -6.68 33.33
C ILE A 556 9.53 -6.48 31.81
N ILE A 557 9.97 -5.34 31.29
CA ILE A 557 10.03 -5.09 29.84
C ILE A 557 11.03 -6.04 29.16
N ARG A 558 12.23 -6.24 29.74
CA ARG A 558 13.24 -7.18 29.24
C ARG A 558 12.72 -8.62 29.23
N GLN A 559 12.13 -9.07 30.33
CA GLN A 559 11.61 -10.44 30.42
C GLN A 559 10.43 -10.64 29.47
N GLY A 560 9.53 -9.66 29.38
CA GLY A 560 8.44 -9.67 28.42
C GLY A 560 8.92 -9.78 26.98
N LEU A 561 9.97 -9.06 26.59
CA LEU A 561 10.55 -9.17 25.23
C LEU A 561 11.15 -10.58 24.96
N VAL A 562 11.75 -11.21 25.97
CA VAL A 562 12.28 -12.59 25.86
C VAL A 562 11.13 -13.60 25.69
N GLU A 563 10.07 -13.50 26.50
CA GLU A 563 8.90 -14.37 26.40
C GLU A 563 8.10 -14.13 25.11
N MET A 564 7.99 -12.87 24.65
CA MET A 564 7.45 -12.53 23.33
C MET A 564 8.19 -13.25 22.20
N ARG A 565 9.53 -13.20 22.22
CA ARG A 565 10.37 -13.89 21.22
C ARG A 565 10.22 -15.40 21.29
N ALA A 566 10.36 -15.99 22.47
CA ALA A 566 10.26 -17.43 22.65
C ALA A 566 8.89 -17.99 22.22
N PHE A 567 7.79 -17.34 22.64
CA PHE A 567 6.42 -17.81 22.36
C PHE A 567 6.11 -17.75 20.86
N SER A 568 6.51 -16.66 20.21
CA SER A 568 6.35 -16.48 18.76
C SER A 568 7.09 -17.55 17.97
N ARG A 569 8.34 -17.87 18.33
CA ARG A 569 9.13 -18.92 17.67
C ARG A 569 8.59 -20.32 17.94
N ALA A 570 8.09 -20.58 19.15
CA ALA A 570 7.55 -21.88 19.56
C ALA A 570 6.21 -22.21 18.86
N LEU A 571 5.45 -21.19 18.48
CA LEU A 571 4.25 -21.34 17.65
C LEU A 571 4.56 -21.32 16.14
N TYR A 572 5.49 -20.47 15.72
CA TYR A 572 5.75 -20.17 14.31
C TYR A 572 7.26 -20.19 14.00
N PRO A 573 7.80 -21.32 13.50
CA PRO A 573 9.24 -21.46 13.21
C PRO A 573 9.81 -20.48 12.18
N SER A 574 8.96 -19.81 11.39
CA SER A 574 9.34 -18.78 10.42
C SER A 574 9.76 -17.45 11.06
N VAL A 575 9.41 -17.22 12.33
CA VAL A 575 9.64 -15.95 13.02
C VAL A 575 11.14 -15.66 13.17
N ARG A 576 11.55 -14.45 12.77
CA ARG A 576 12.94 -13.99 12.82
C ARG A 576 13.25 -13.31 14.15
N ASP A 577 14.50 -13.38 14.58
CA ASP A 577 14.94 -12.72 15.81
C ASP A 577 15.10 -11.20 15.64
N ASP A 578 15.52 -10.76 14.45
CA ASP A 578 15.67 -9.33 14.09
C ASP A 578 14.34 -8.55 14.25
N THR A 579 13.21 -9.22 14.01
CA THR A 579 11.86 -8.66 14.11
C THR A 579 11.55 -8.06 15.48
N PHE A 580 12.14 -8.61 16.55
CA PHE A 580 11.96 -8.11 17.91
C PHE A 580 12.76 -6.83 18.20
N LEU A 581 13.76 -6.51 17.38
CA LEU A 581 14.56 -5.29 17.46
C LEU A 581 13.99 -4.14 16.61
N ALA A 582 13.08 -4.44 15.68
CA ALA A 582 12.41 -3.45 14.84
C ALA A 582 11.30 -2.69 15.60
N GLY A 583 10.79 -1.59 15.02
CA GLY A 583 9.76 -0.74 15.63
C GLY A 583 8.45 -1.45 16.02
N CYS A 584 8.12 -2.57 15.37
CA CYS A 584 7.00 -3.44 15.74
C CYS A 584 7.25 -4.27 17.02
N GLY A 585 8.50 -4.56 17.36
CA GLY A 585 8.94 -5.29 18.53
C GLY A 585 9.21 -4.37 19.71
N VAL A 586 10.49 -4.13 20.01
CA VAL A 586 10.94 -3.33 21.16
C VAL A 586 10.36 -1.90 21.16
N GLY A 587 10.20 -1.25 20.00
CA GLY A 587 9.64 0.10 19.91
C GLY A 587 8.20 0.18 20.41
N ASP A 588 7.30 -0.61 19.82
CA ASP A 588 5.89 -0.68 20.21
C ASP A 588 5.72 -1.21 21.66
N LEU A 589 6.57 -2.15 22.08
CA LEU A 589 6.61 -2.62 23.47
C LEU A 589 6.92 -1.49 24.46
N VAL A 590 8.02 -0.76 24.27
CA VAL A 590 8.42 0.35 25.16
C VAL A 590 7.35 1.45 25.18
N ALA A 591 6.86 1.88 24.01
CA ALA A 591 5.81 2.89 23.93
C ALA A 591 4.54 2.45 24.69
N THR A 592 4.16 1.17 24.62
CA THR A 592 2.98 0.64 25.33
C THR A 592 3.21 0.54 26.84
N CYS A 593 4.40 0.16 27.28
CA CYS A 593 4.74 0.02 28.70
C CYS A 593 4.91 1.37 29.44
N TYR A 594 5.08 2.48 28.72
CA TYR A 594 5.14 3.83 29.30
C TYR A 594 3.87 4.67 29.05
N GLY A 595 3.31 4.67 27.84
CA GLY A 595 2.13 5.48 27.47
C GLY A 595 0.84 4.70 27.18
N GLY A 596 0.86 3.36 27.25
CA GLY A 596 -0.25 2.53 26.79
C GLY A 596 -1.45 2.44 27.75
N ARG A 597 -2.64 2.29 27.16
CA ARG A 597 -3.92 2.07 27.89
C ARG A 597 -3.89 0.86 28.83
N ASN A 598 -3.24 -0.24 28.43
CA ASN A 598 -3.10 -1.43 29.29
C ASN A 598 -2.27 -1.13 30.56
N ARG A 599 -1.20 -0.32 30.43
CA ARG A 599 -0.37 0.14 31.57
C ARG A 599 -1.19 1.02 32.52
N LEU A 600 -1.90 2.02 31.98
CA LEU A 600 -2.74 2.93 32.76
C LEU A 600 -3.81 2.18 33.57
N VAL A 601 -4.53 1.24 32.93
CA VAL A 601 -5.57 0.47 33.63
C VAL A 601 -4.98 -0.48 34.67
N ALA A 602 -3.87 -1.16 34.38
CA ALA A 602 -3.22 -2.06 35.35
C ALA A 602 -2.58 -1.33 36.53
N GLU A 603 -2.09 -0.10 36.33
CA GLU A 603 -1.64 0.80 37.40
C GLU A 603 -2.78 1.16 38.37
N GLU A 604 -3.89 1.69 37.84
CA GLU A 604 -5.04 2.10 38.64
C GLU A 604 -5.78 0.92 39.29
N TRP A 605 -5.77 -0.25 38.63
CA TRP A 605 -6.22 -1.50 39.22
C TRP A 605 -5.35 -1.90 40.42
N THR A 606 -4.02 -1.91 40.24
CA THR A 606 -3.08 -2.31 41.29
C THR A 606 -3.11 -1.36 42.48
N ARG A 607 -3.24 -0.04 42.25
CA ARG A 607 -3.46 0.94 43.32
C ARG A 607 -4.74 0.64 44.12
N GLY A 608 -5.84 0.32 43.44
CA GLY A 608 -7.10 -0.09 44.08
C GLY A 608 -6.93 -1.33 44.96
N GLN A 609 -6.27 -2.37 44.43
CA GLN A 609 -5.97 -3.60 45.19
C GLN A 609 -5.14 -3.30 46.47
N LEU A 610 -4.11 -2.46 46.38
CA LEU A 610 -3.26 -2.10 47.54
C LEU A 610 -3.98 -1.20 48.55
N ALA A 611 -4.87 -0.33 48.10
CA ALA A 611 -5.63 0.60 48.94
C ALA A 611 -6.83 -0.05 49.66
N GLY A 612 -7.07 -1.36 49.49
CA GLY A 612 -8.27 -2.03 49.98
C GLY A 612 -9.55 -1.60 49.24
N GLN A 613 -9.42 -1.03 48.05
CA GLN A 613 -10.49 -0.55 47.17
C GLN A 613 -10.42 -1.26 45.81
N PRO A 614 -10.58 -2.60 45.77
CA PRO A 614 -10.49 -3.36 44.53
C PRO A 614 -11.60 -2.92 43.56
N ARG A 615 -11.23 -2.82 42.27
CA ARG A 615 -12.12 -2.58 41.13
C ARG A 615 -11.88 -3.63 40.07
N THR A 616 -12.86 -3.91 39.22
CA THR A 616 -12.68 -4.85 38.08
C THR A 616 -11.93 -4.18 36.92
N PHE A 617 -11.37 -4.99 36.01
CA PHE A 617 -10.77 -4.46 34.78
C PHE A 617 -11.84 -3.86 33.85
N GLU A 618 -13.06 -4.36 33.94
CA GLU A 618 -14.26 -3.94 33.22
C GLU A 618 -14.76 -2.56 33.69
N GLU A 619 -14.84 -2.34 35.01
CA GLU A 619 -15.10 -1.01 35.59
C GLU A 619 -14.07 0.02 35.12
N LEU A 620 -12.78 -0.33 35.17
CA LEU A 620 -11.69 0.56 34.78
C LEU A 620 -11.62 0.79 33.27
N GLU A 621 -11.97 -0.19 32.44
CA GLU A 621 -12.19 0.04 31.01
C GLU A 621 -13.29 1.07 30.78
N SER A 622 -14.46 0.87 31.40
CA SER A 622 -15.63 1.74 31.18
C SER A 622 -15.39 3.19 31.62
N THR A 623 -14.67 3.38 32.74
CA THR A 623 -14.42 4.69 33.34
C THR A 623 -13.21 5.42 32.75
N LEU A 624 -12.10 4.73 32.48
CA LEU A 624 -10.86 5.36 32.01
C LEU A 624 -10.76 5.44 30.48
N LEU A 625 -11.27 4.43 29.74
CA LEU A 625 -11.00 4.29 28.31
C LEU A 625 -12.11 4.87 27.40
N ARG A 626 -13.16 5.48 27.97
CA ARG A 626 -14.20 6.24 27.24
C ARG A 626 -14.81 5.47 26.05
N GLY A 627 -15.12 4.19 26.27
CA GLY A 627 -15.69 3.29 25.25
C GLY A 627 -14.67 2.64 24.31
N GLN A 628 -13.38 2.95 24.41
CA GLN A 628 -12.33 2.15 23.78
C GLN A 628 -12.08 0.86 24.57
N LYS A 629 -11.70 -0.21 23.87
CA LYS A 629 -11.46 -1.53 24.50
C LYS A 629 -10.03 -1.75 24.98
N LEU A 630 -9.93 -2.35 26.17
CA LEU A 630 -8.75 -2.98 26.75
C LEU A 630 -8.48 -4.30 26.02
N GLN A 631 -7.22 -4.67 25.83
CA GLN A 631 -6.86 -5.84 25.01
C GLN A 631 -5.89 -6.79 25.72
N GLY A 632 -5.02 -6.27 26.61
CA GLY A 632 -4.03 -7.10 27.32
C GLY A 632 -4.63 -8.21 28.17
N VAL A 633 -5.80 -7.99 28.78
CA VAL A 633 -6.50 -9.00 29.61
C VAL A 633 -7.00 -10.16 28.75
N LEU A 634 -7.65 -9.85 27.62
CA LEU A 634 -8.11 -10.85 26.65
C LEU A 634 -6.92 -11.65 26.11
N THR A 635 -5.90 -10.99 25.57
CA THR A 635 -4.72 -11.65 25.01
C THR A 635 -3.92 -12.43 26.07
N SER A 636 -3.93 -12.01 27.35
CA SER A 636 -3.34 -12.79 28.44
C SER A 636 -4.10 -14.10 28.67
N ASN A 637 -5.43 -14.07 28.71
CA ASN A 637 -6.25 -15.28 28.86
C ASN A 637 -6.10 -16.23 27.65
N GLU A 638 -6.07 -15.67 26.43
CA GLU A 638 -5.79 -16.41 25.20
C GLU A 638 -4.42 -17.08 25.21
N VAL A 639 -3.36 -16.36 25.63
CA VAL A 639 -2.02 -16.94 25.78
C VAL A 639 -2.02 -18.03 26.86
N GLN A 640 -2.72 -17.84 27.99
CA GLN A 640 -2.75 -18.85 29.05
C GLN A 640 -3.44 -20.15 28.62
N GLU A 641 -4.49 -20.08 27.81
CA GLU A 641 -5.13 -21.27 27.22
C GLU A 641 -4.11 -22.11 26.43
N ILE A 642 -3.34 -21.45 25.56
CA ILE A 642 -2.27 -22.08 24.77
C ILE A 642 -1.18 -22.64 25.70
N LEU A 643 -0.73 -21.88 26.70
CA LEU A 643 0.31 -22.30 27.64
C LEU A 643 -0.11 -23.54 28.45
N ARG A 644 -1.38 -23.62 28.88
CA ARG A 644 -1.94 -24.78 29.58
C ARG A 644 -2.00 -26.01 28.69
N VAL A 645 -2.61 -25.89 27.50
CA VAL A 645 -2.75 -27.00 26.54
C VAL A 645 -1.38 -27.55 26.11
N ARG A 646 -0.38 -26.68 25.94
CA ARG A 646 0.99 -27.06 25.58
C ARG A 646 1.89 -27.45 26.77
N ARG A 647 1.41 -27.31 28.02
CA ARG A 647 2.20 -27.48 29.26
C ARG A 647 3.46 -26.58 29.31
N TRP A 648 3.32 -25.35 28.83
CA TRP A 648 4.38 -24.35 28.73
C TRP A 648 4.35 -23.30 29.85
N GLU A 649 3.40 -23.34 30.80
CA GLU A 649 3.23 -22.29 31.81
C GLU A 649 4.52 -21.92 32.58
N GLN A 650 5.37 -22.90 32.91
CA GLN A 650 6.68 -22.69 33.57
C GLN A 650 7.78 -22.13 32.65
N GLN A 651 7.63 -22.25 31.32
CA GLN A 651 8.58 -21.71 30.33
C GLN A 651 8.32 -20.21 30.04
N TYR A 652 7.14 -19.71 30.42
CA TYR A 652 6.70 -18.33 30.22
C TYR A 652 6.24 -17.74 31.56
N PRO A 653 7.18 -17.60 32.53
CA PRO A 653 6.83 -17.31 33.92
C PRO A 653 6.19 -15.93 34.12
N LEU A 654 6.57 -14.91 33.33
CA LEU A 654 5.96 -13.58 33.40
C LEU A 654 4.55 -13.57 32.80
N PHE A 655 4.34 -14.16 31.62
CA PHE A 655 2.99 -14.27 31.04
C PHE A 655 2.05 -15.04 31.97
N THR A 656 2.51 -16.18 32.49
CA THR A 656 1.78 -17.00 33.47
C THR A 656 1.47 -16.22 34.74
N THR A 657 2.43 -15.50 35.32
CA THR A 657 2.19 -14.75 36.56
C THR A 657 1.27 -13.56 36.35
N ILE A 658 1.41 -12.81 35.25
CA ILE A 658 0.47 -11.73 34.90
C ILE A 658 -0.95 -12.28 34.76
N ASN A 659 -1.13 -13.43 34.09
CA ASN A 659 -2.44 -14.05 33.95
C ASN A 659 -3.04 -14.48 35.30
N ARG A 660 -2.20 -15.05 36.18
CA ARG A 660 -2.60 -15.46 37.53
C ARG A 660 -3.01 -14.27 38.39
N ILE A 661 -2.33 -13.12 38.24
CA ILE A 661 -2.67 -11.88 38.97
C ILE A 661 -4.00 -11.30 38.48
N ILE A 662 -4.21 -11.12 37.16
CA ILE A 662 -5.44 -10.47 36.67
C ILE A 662 -6.70 -11.30 36.89
N ASN A 663 -6.57 -12.63 37.02
CA ASN A 663 -7.67 -13.54 37.38
C ASN A 663 -7.77 -13.82 38.90
N GLY A 664 -7.05 -13.06 39.75
CA GLY A 664 -7.19 -13.09 41.21
C GLY A 664 -6.52 -14.27 41.93
N PHE A 665 -5.78 -15.14 41.22
CA PHE A 665 -5.07 -16.27 41.82
C PHE A 665 -3.78 -15.87 42.56
N LEU A 666 -3.21 -14.69 42.29
CA LEU A 666 -2.04 -14.15 42.97
C LEU A 666 -2.20 -12.64 43.24
N PRO A 667 -1.75 -12.12 44.40
CA PRO A 667 -1.74 -10.68 44.65
C PRO A 667 -0.70 -9.95 43.77
N PRO A 668 -0.90 -8.66 43.42
CA PRO A 668 -0.11 -7.96 42.40
C PRO A 668 1.41 -7.93 42.63
N LYS A 669 1.86 -8.02 43.89
CA LYS A 669 3.28 -8.06 44.26
C LYS A 669 4.08 -9.14 43.54
N PHE A 670 3.46 -10.27 43.18
CA PHE A 670 4.14 -11.36 42.46
C PHE A 670 4.60 -10.99 41.05
N VAL A 671 4.22 -9.82 40.50
CA VAL A 671 4.66 -9.39 39.17
C VAL A 671 6.19 -9.26 39.07
N VAL A 672 6.89 -8.97 40.17
CA VAL A 672 8.37 -8.96 40.22
C VAL A 672 8.97 -10.32 40.61
N ASP A 673 8.22 -11.15 41.35
CA ASP A 673 8.60 -12.51 41.76
C ASP A 673 8.08 -13.57 40.76
N TYR A 674 8.06 -13.24 39.46
CA TYR A 674 7.33 -13.99 38.43
C TYR A 674 7.81 -15.44 38.23
N GLU A 675 9.06 -15.74 38.56
CA GLU A 675 9.57 -17.12 38.55
C GLU A 675 8.84 -17.98 39.58
N VAL A 676 8.72 -17.49 40.82
CA VAL A 676 7.95 -18.14 41.91
C VAL A 676 6.45 -18.14 41.59
N GLY A 677 5.92 -17.01 41.12
CA GLY A 677 4.51 -16.85 40.74
C GLY A 677 4.04 -17.86 39.70
N SER A 678 4.93 -18.31 38.80
CA SER A 678 4.64 -19.34 37.80
C SER A 678 4.64 -20.77 38.35
N GLN A 679 5.41 -21.03 39.41
CA GLN A 679 5.65 -22.37 39.97
C GLN A 679 4.63 -22.76 41.03
N LEU A 680 4.04 -21.79 41.74
CA LEU A 680 3.02 -22.04 42.75
C LEU A 680 1.87 -22.89 42.17
N GLN A 681 1.48 -23.95 42.89
CA GLN A 681 0.26 -24.68 42.57
C GLN A 681 -0.95 -23.84 42.96
N ILE A 682 -1.92 -23.73 42.06
CA ILE A 682 -3.17 -23.01 42.28
C ILE A 682 -4.26 -24.05 42.49
N SER A 683 -4.77 -24.13 43.71
CA SER A 683 -5.99 -24.89 44.02
C SER A 683 -7.12 -24.36 43.14
N SER A 684 -7.80 -25.24 42.42
CA SER A 684 -8.94 -24.82 41.57
C SER A 684 -10.08 -24.30 42.47
N PRO A 685 -10.77 -23.20 42.11
CA PRO A 685 -11.93 -22.74 42.86
C PRO A 685 -13.07 -23.77 42.78
N GLY A 686 -13.18 -24.62 43.80
CA GLY A 686 -14.12 -25.75 43.83
C GLY A 686 -13.40 -27.11 43.71
N GLY A 687 -12.80 -27.55 44.82
CA GLY A 687 -12.24 -28.89 44.98
C GLY A 687 -11.98 -29.16 46.46
N ILE A 688 -12.90 -29.86 47.13
CA ILE A 688 -12.72 -30.28 48.52
C ILE A 688 -11.67 -31.38 48.54
N GLU A 689 -10.65 -31.22 49.38
CA GLU A 689 -9.60 -32.23 49.54
C GLU A 689 -10.17 -33.50 50.17
N SER A 690 -10.06 -34.64 49.48
CA SER A 690 -10.33 -35.95 50.05
C SER A 690 -9.17 -36.41 50.92
N GLY A 691 -8.92 -35.68 52.01
CA GLY A 691 -7.97 -36.06 53.05
C GLY A 691 -8.46 -37.30 53.79
N ALA A 692 -7.73 -38.41 53.67
CA ALA A 692 -8.08 -39.67 54.30
C ALA A 692 -7.55 -39.75 55.73
N GLU A 693 -8.31 -39.21 56.69
CA GLU A 693 -8.13 -39.50 58.12
C GLU A 693 -9.32 -40.28 58.67
N SER A 694 -9.05 -41.12 59.67
CA SER A 694 -9.98 -42.12 60.20
C SER A 694 -10.58 -41.70 61.54
N GLY A 695 -11.91 -41.61 61.60
CA GLY A 695 -12.70 -41.34 62.81
C GLY A 695 -14.14 -41.88 62.65
N PRO A 696 -14.80 -42.34 63.74
CA PRO A 696 -16.07 -43.08 63.63
C PRO A 696 -17.36 -42.23 63.83
N GLU A 697 -18.38 -42.60 63.04
CA GLU A 697 -19.83 -42.65 63.35
C GLU A 697 -20.65 -41.37 63.67
N ASP A 698 -21.98 -41.55 63.61
CA ASP A 698 -23.13 -40.67 63.92
C ASP A 698 -23.46 -39.39 63.08
N VAL A 699 -24.74 -38.94 62.90
CA VAL A 699 -26.01 -39.65 62.55
C VAL A 699 -27.15 -38.63 62.17
N LEU A 700 -27.81 -38.80 60.99
CA LEU A 700 -29.14 -38.20 60.55
C LEU A 700 -29.27 -36.62 60.53
N THR A 701 -30.32 -35.90 60.06
CA THR A 701 -31.33 -36.01 58.94
C THR A 701 -31.82 -34.60 58.47
N PRO A 702 -32.51 -34.43 57.30
CA PRO A 702 -32.83 -33.10 56.71
C PRO A 702 -34.32 -32.80 56.32
N ALA A 703 -34.72 -31.51 56.26
CA ALA A 703 -35.97 -30.98 55.65
C ALA A 703 -36.03 -29.42 55.58
N PRO A 704 -36.95 -28.76 54.83
CA PRO A 704 -37.53 -29.05 53.50
C PRO A 704 -37.58 -27.82 52.53
N HIS A 705 -38.11 -27.98 51.30
CA HIS A 705 -38.35 -26.90 50.31
C HIS A 705 -39.76 -26.27 50.35
N PRO A 706 -39.92 -24.99 49.93
CA PRO A 706 -41.16 -24.42 49.38
C PRO A 706 -41.19 -24.41 47.81
N PRO A 707 -42.34 -24.15 47.16
CA PRO A 707 -42.64 -24.66 45.81
C PRO A 707 -42.55 -23.66 44.64
N ALA A 708 -42.67 -24.18 43.41
CA ALA A 708 -42.73 -23.41 42.16
C ALA A 708 -44.09 -23.55 41.43
N SER A 709 -44.53 -22.48 40.76
CA SER A 709 -45.70 -22.43 39.85
C SER A 709 -45.63 -21.12 39.03
N LEU A 710 -46.19 -20.92 37.82
CA LEU A 710 -46.89 -21.81 36.87
C LEU A 710 -47.02 -21.07 35.51
N LYS A 711 -46.67 -21.68 34.35
CA LYS A 711 -47.46 -21.65 33.07
C LYS A 711 -46.76 -22.29 31.87
N ARG A 712 -47.58 -22.75 30.91
CA ARG A 712 -47.27 -23.61 29.76
C ARG A 712 -46.90 -22.83 28.49
N SER A 713 -46.17 -23.48 27.57
CA SER A 713 -46.65 -23.69 26.18
C SER A 713 -46.01 -24.98 25.59
N ASN A 714 -46.61 -25.55 24.55
CA ASN A 714 -46.23 -26.87 23.99
C ASN A 714 -45.31 -26.72 22.75
N ASN A 715 -44.41 -27.69 22.51
CA ASN A 715 -44.58 -28.60 21.36
C ASN A 715 -43.63 -29.82 21.31
N ASN A 716 -44.23 -30.97 21.00
CA ASN A 716 -43.78 -32.16 20.26
C ASN A 716 -42.34 -32.74 20.34
N ASN A 717 -42.35 -34.02 20.75
CA ASN A 717 -41.78 -35.21 20.07
C ASN A 717 -40.46 -35.87 20.50
N ASN A 718 -40.66 -37.15 20.86
CA ASN A 718 -39.85 -38.36 20.60
C ASN A 718 -38.70 -38.78 21.55
N ASN A 719 -39.08 -39.78 22.36
CA ASN A 719 -38.40 -41.07 22.56
C ASN A 719 -37.20 -41.20 23.51
N ASN A 720 -37.46 -41.94 24.60
CA ASN A 720 -36.71 -43.10 25.12
C ASN A 720 -35.21 -42.97 25.46
N SER A 721 -34.70 -43.54 26.57
CA SER A 721 -35.28 -44.55 27.48
C SER A 721 -34.52 -44.65 28.83
N MET A 722 -35.24 -45.03 29.90
CA MET A 722 -34.76 -45.76 31.10
C MET A 722 -33.69 -45.07 32.01
N SER A 723 -33.65 -45.26 33.33
CA SER A 723 -34.52 -45.97 34.29
C SER A 723 -34.28 -45.51 35.75
N ARG A 724 -35.25 -45.78 36.65
CA ARG A 724 -35.18 -46.11 38.11
C ARG A 724 -33.89 -45.79 38.92
N ALA A 725 -33.88 -45.39 40.20
CA ALA A 725 -34.85 -44.95 41.24
C ALA A 725 -34.00 -44.54 42.50
N ASP A 726 -34.43 -44.30 43.75
CA ASP A 726 -35.71 -44.35 44.49
C ASP A 726 -35.63 -43.51 45.82
N ARG A 727 -36.79 -43.28 46.47
CA ARG A 727 -37.07 -43.05 47.93
C ARG A 727 -36.36 -41.98 48.82
N TYR A 728 -37.23 -41.24 49.53
CA TYR A 728 -37.09 -40.41 50.76
C TYR A 728 -36.79 -41.25 52.04
N PRO A 729 -36.48 -40.72 53.27
CA PRO A 729 -36.94 -39.47 53.95
C PRO A 729 -35.86 -38.75 54.85
N SER A 730 -36.15 -38.00 55.93
CA SER A 730 -36.84 -36.68 56.10
C SER A 730 -36.52 -36.05 57.50
N SER A 731 -37.05 -34.84 57.80
CA SER A 731 -37.07 -34.12 59.13
C SER A 731 -35.69 -33.78 59.75
N ALA A 732 -35.48 -32.94 60.79
CA ALA A 732 -36.11 -31.73 61.39
C ALA A 732 -35.25 -31.38 62.65
N SER A 733 -35.17 -30.17 63.25
CA SER A 733 -35.51 -28.76 62.91
C SER A 733 -34.95 -27.84 64.03
N SER A 734 -35.21 -26.51 63.98
CA SER A 734 -35.00 -25.51 65.08
C SER A 734 -33.53 -25.23 65.51
N SER A 735 -33.15 -24.08 66.09
CA SER A 735 -33.78 -22.75 66.24
C SER A 735 -32.76 -21.72 66.80
N THR A 736 -33.06 -20.41 66.70
CA THR A 736 -32.63 -19.31 67.63
C THR A 736 -31.12 -19.03 67.84
N SER A 737 -30.64 -17.80 68.08
CA SER A 737 -31.23 -16.45 68.07
C SER A 737 -30.09 -15.40 68.16
N SER A 738 -30.43 -14.09 68.20
CA SER A 738 -29.79 -13.02 69.00
C SER A 738 -28.25 -12.81 68.94
N ALA A 739 -27.72 -11.59 68.77
CA ALA A 739 -28.35 -10.28 68.58
C ALA A 739 -27.35 -9.25 68.01
N SER A 740 -27.87 -8.12 67.53
CA SER A 740 -27.14 -6.84 67.38
C SER A 740 -27.04 -6.13 68.75
N PRO A 741 -26.65 -4.84 68.87
CA PRO A 741 -25.84 -3.97 67.99
C PRO A 741 -24.65 -3.33 68.77
N VAL A 742 -24.00 -2.25 68.27
CA VAL A 742 -23.93 -0.91 68.93
C VAL A 742 -22.89 0.05 68.32
N SER A 743 -23.33 1.30 68.09
CA SER A 743 -22.62 2.60 67.97
C SER A 743 -21.36 2.81 67.09
N SER A 744 -21.53 3.70 66.10
CA SER A 744 -20.56 4.72 65.67
C SER A 744 -20.19 5.71 66.80
N PRO A 745 -19.15 6.56 66.62
CA PRO A 745 -19.49 7.98 66.36
C PRO A 745 -18.56 8.73 65.37
N SER A 746 -19.06 9.82 64.80
CA SER A 746 -18.30 10.86 64.08
C SER A 746 -17.92 12.03 64.99
N PRO A 747 -16.89 12.83 64.65
CA PRO A 747 -17.12 14.16 64.06
C PRO A 747 -16.00 14.57 63.05
N ALA A 748 -15.91 15.79 62.48
CA ALA A 748 -16.86 16.73 61.87
C ALA A 748 -16.05 17.92 61.28
N GLY A 749 -16.61 18.64 60.28
CA GLY A 749 -16.03 19.89 59.71
C GLY A 749 -15.09 19.71 58.50
N GLY A 750 -14.98 20.65 57.54
CA GLY A 750 -15.87 21.78 57.23
C GLY A 750 -15.15 23.10 56.92
N MET A 751 -15.10 23.52 55.64
CA MET A 751 -15.10 24.93 55.17
C MET A 751 -15.31 25.02 53.65
N GLY A 752 -15.61 26.23 53.15
CA GLY A 752 -16.06 26.50 51.76
C GLY A 752 -14.98 27.04 50.80
N PRO A 753 -15.38 27.39 49.55
CA PRO A 753 -14.46 27.63 48.44
C PRO A 753 -14.03 29.10 48.27
N SER A 754 -12.99 29.32 47.46
CA SER A 754 -12.58 30.64 46.95
C SER A 754 -12.35 30.62 45.43
N SER A 755 -12.44 31.79 44.81
CA SER A 755 -12.44 31.99 43.36
C SER A 755 -11.21 32.75 42.88
N SER A 756 -10.72 32.46 41.68
CA SER A 756 -10.18 33.49 40.78
C SER A 756 -10.14 33.01 39.32
N ALA A 757 -10.19 33.98 38.40
CA ALA A 757 -9.91 33.79 36.99
C ALA A 757 -8.85 34.83 36.58
N ALA A 758 -7.93 34.47 35.69
CA ALA A 758 -6.95 35.39 35.12
C ALA A 758 -6.52 34.92 33.72
N SER A 759 -6.23 35.88 32.84
CA SER A 759 -5.91 35.67 31.42
C SER A 759 -4.46 36.01 31.10
N SER A 760 -3.80 35.20 30.29
CA SER A 760 -2.80 35.61 29.27
C SER A 760 -2.47 34.39 28.40
N SER A 761 -2.35 34.44 27.06
CA SER A 761 -1.86 35.45 26.12
C SER A 761 -0.33 35.49 25.96
N ARG A 762 0.22 34.44 25.33
CA ARG A 762 1.40 34.49 24.44
C ARG A 762 1.37 33.31 23.48
#